data_AF-A0A6I9XGL2-F1
#
_entry.id   AF-A0A6I9XGL2-F1
#
_cell.length_a   1.000
_cell.length_b   1.000
_cell.length_c   1.000
_cell.angle_alpha   90.00
_cell.angle_beta   90.00
_cell.angle_gamma   90.00
#
_symmetry.space_group_name_H-M   'P 1'
#
loop_
_entity.id
_entity.type
_entity.pdbx_description
1 polymer ?
#
loop_
_entity_poly.entity_id
_entity_poly.type
_entity_poly.pdbx_seq_one_letter_code
_entity_poly.pdbx_strand_id
1 'polypeptide(L)'
;MSVPSSSSNNISDNNKLGGASPSPIEGIEGVPGPSSLDPMHSVLPQDGESEDYGDDEEEGEEECSEGESEISDSGLFCDTECTAEIESNNCQSPVSQSQAVLSEQVQSPVSHNCVPSDVVQPQRKRKSETECCLPCKKLNPEEKCHIMTARKLDDKGKHVRCVIPTKDNPPPEMSSWLLQFQRWSNAERMLAIDELIERCEPTQVRHMMQVIEPQFQRDFISLLPKELALSVLAFLEPKDLLRAAQTCRNWRFLADDNLLWKEKCKAAGIEDLKDLPPLKRKNCRSGNHNSSPWKQAYMRQHNIKMNWRTKPIRTPKVLKGHDDHVITCLQFSGNRIVSGSDDNTLKVWSAVTGKCLRTLVGHTGGVWSSQMSGTIVISGSTDRTLKVWNAETGQCIHTLYGHTSTVRCMHLHGNKVVSGSRDATLRVWQVDTGECLHVLVGHLAAVRCVQYDGKLVVSGAYDYMVKVWNPEREECLHTLQGHTNRVYSLQFDGVHVVSGSLDTSIRVWEVETGACRHTLMGHQSLTSGMELRNNILVSGNADSTVKVWDIVSGHCLQTLSGPNKHQSAVTCLQFNSHFVITSSDDGTVKLWDVKTGDFIRNLVALESGGSGGVVWRIRASDTKLVCAVGSRNGTEETKLLVLDFDVEVK
;
A
#
# COMPACT_ATOMS: atom_id res chain seq x y z
N MET A 1 -21.86 58.40 36.33
CA MET A 1 -22.92 57.91 35.42
C MET A 1 -22.59 56.46 35.07
N SER A 2 -23.48 55.47 35.13
CA SER A 2 -24.78 55.35 35.84
C SER A 2 -25.08 53.85 36.09
N VAL A 3 -25.71 53.55 37.23
CA VAL A 3 -26.34 52.25 37.61
C VAL A 3 -27.71 52.07 36.91
N PRO A 4 -28.46 50.93 36.98
CA PRO A 4 -28.47 49.79 37.96
C PRO A 4 -28.45 48.38 37.28
N SER A 5 -28.74 47.21 37.89
CA SER A 5 -29.36 46.79 39.18
C SER A 5 -28.81 45.40 39.59
N SER A 6 -28.43 45.08 40.85
CA SER A 6 -29.25 44.61 42.02
C SER A 6 -29.82 43.17 41.87
N SER A 7 -30.05 42.32 42.89
CA SER A 7 -29.85 42.27 44.37
C SER A 7 -30.48 40.94 44.92
N SER A 8 -30.17 40.30 46.06
CA SER A 8 -29.10 40.36 47.10
C SER A 8 -29.31 39.21 48.15
N ASN A 9 -28.59 39.21 49.29
CA ASN A 9 -28.78 38.47 50.57
C ASN A 9 -27.95 37.16 50.71
N ASN A 10 -26.97 36.98 51.63
CA ASN A 10 -26.76 37.34 53.06
C ASN A 10 -27.61 36.45 54.01
N ILE A 11 -27.17 36.02 55.22
CA ILE A 11 -26.25 36.54 56.27
C ILE A 11 -25.49 35.32 56.88
N SER A 12 -24.15 35.27 57.08
CA SER A 12 -23.28 35.84 58.16
C SER A 12 -23.54 35.23 59.57
N ASP A 13 -22.60 34.84 60.45
CA ASP A 13 -21.12 34.65 60.45
C ASP A 13 -20.77 33.44 61.40
N ASN A 14 -19.69 33.24 62.21
CA ASN A 14 -18.45 33.99 62.58
C ASN A 14 -17.39 33.07 63.27
N ASN A 15 -16.20 33.64 63.55
CA ASN A 15 -15.17 33.31 64.57
C ASN A 15 -14.44 31.93 64.64
N LYS A 16 -13.21 31.94 64.08
CA LYS A 16 -11.90 31.80 64.77
C LYS A 16 -11.49 30.53 65.58
N LEU A 17 -10.41 29.93 65.06
CA LEU A 17 -9.12 29.58 65.72
C LEU A 17 -9.03 28.53 66.86
N GLY A 18 -7.99 27.70 66.75
CA GLY A 18 -7.35 26.98 67.86
C GLY A 18 -7.51 25.47 67.80
N GLY A 19 -6.40 24.73 67.77
CA GLY A 19 -6.41 23.26 67.79
C GLY A 19 -5.33 22.69 68.71
N ALA A 20 -5.67 21.59 69.39
CA ALA A 20 -4.75 20.69 70.08
C ALA A 20 -5.46 19.34 70.37
N SER A 21 -4.69 18.27 70.44
CA SER A 21 -5.07 16.92 70.93
C SER A 21 -4.85 16.82 72.47
N PRO A 22 -5.08 15.69 73.20
CA PRO A 22 -5.39 14.31 72.78
C PRO A 22 -6.51 13.59 73.61
N SER A 23 -6.55 12.25 73.53
CA SER A 23 -7.41 11.29 74.26
C SER A 23 -7.00 11.07 75.74
N PRO A 24 -7.85 10.49 76.63
CA PRO A 24 -7.90 9.00 76.82
C PRO A 24 -9.20 8.35 77.42
N ILE A 25 -9.29 7.00 77.41
CA ILE A 25 -9.77 6.00 78.45
C ILE A 25 -11.09 6.27 79.25
N GLU A 26 -12.05 5.36 79.55
CA GLU A 26 -12.22 3.87 79.59
C GLU A 26 -13.68 3.46 79.17
N GLY A 27 -14.42 2.37 79.53
CA GLY A 27 -14.24 1.17 80.38
C GLY A 27 -15.55 0.40 80.73
N ILE A 28 -15.45 -0.82 81.32
CA ILE A 28 -16.47 -1.60 82.10
C ILE A 28 -17.70 -2.19 81.36
N GLU A 29 -18.24 -3.41 81.58
CA GLU A 29 -17.82 -4.77 82.06
C GLU A 29 -18.98 -5.78 81.74
N GLY A 30 -18.74 -7.10 81.78
CA GLY A 30 -19.84 -8.10 81.81
C GLY A 30 -19.41 -9.57 81.57
N VAL A 31 -19.53 -10.44 82.58
CA VAL A 31 -19.23 -11.90 82.54
C VAL A 31 -20.27 -12.66 83.39
N PRO A 32 -20.54 -13.97 83.16
CA PRO A 32 -19.67 -15.05 83.68
C PRO A 32 -19.50 -16.30 82.76
N GLY A 33 -18.53 -17.16 83.08
CA GLY A 33 -18.41 -18.54 82.56
C GLY A 33 -19.22 -19.56 83.38
N PRO A 34 -18.87 -20.87 83.47
CA PRO A 34 -17.67 -21.61 82.97
C PRO A 34 -17.97 -22.36 81.63
N SER A 35 -17.30 -23.43 81.13
CA SER A 35 -16.29 -24.37 81.67
C SER A 35 -15.40 -25.02 80.58
N SER A 36 -14.40 -25.81 81.02
CA SER A 36 -13.38 -26.54 80.25
C SER A 36 -13.83 -27.83 79.54
N LEU A 37 -13.23 -28.15 78.37
CA LEU A 37 -12.50 -29.40 78.07
C LEU A 37 -11.84 -29.37 76.67
N ASP A 38 -10.59 -29.81 76.58
CA ASP A 38 -9.74 -29.93 75.37
C ASP A 38 -9.54 -31.42 74.97
N PRO A 39 -8.96 -31.76 73.79
CA PRO A 39 -8.87 -31.02 72.52
C PRO A 39 -9.43 -31.84 71.31
N MET A 40 -9.51 -31.25 70.12
CA MET A 40 -9.90 -31.96 68.88
C MET A 40 -8.70 -32.60 68.14
N HIS A 41 -8.91 -33.82 67.64
CA HIS A 41 -8.29 -34.28 66.39
C HIS A 41 -9.24 -33.96 65.24
N SER A 42 -8.80 -33.17 64.26
CA SER A 42 -9.57 -32.89 63.03
C SER A 42 -9.20 -33.86 61.91
N VAL A 43 -10.20 -34.18 61.06
CA VAL A 43 -10.07 -35.10 59.92
C VAL A 43 -10.35 -34.32 58.63
N LEU A 44 -9.49 -34.48 57.63
CA LEU A 44 -9.67 -33.91 56.28
C LEU A 44 -10.74 -34.68 55.51
N PRO A 45 -11.49 -33.99 54.61
CA PRO A 45 -11.43 -34.41 53.21
C PRO A 45 -11.51 -33.26 52.18
N GLN A 46 -10.73 -33.45 51.10
CA GLN A 46 -11.05 -33.18 49.68
C GLN A 46 -11.88 -31.93 49.29
N ASP A 47 -11.14 -30.91 48.83
CA ASP A 47 -11.39 -30.23 47.55
C ASP A 47 -10.17 -30.55 46.63
N GLY A 48 -10.16 -30.43 45.30
CA GLY A 48 -11.14 -29.89 44.36
C GLY A 48 -10.36 -29.34 43.16
N GLU A 49 -10.26 -30.09 42.07
CA GLU A 49 -9.25 -29.86 41.02
C GLU A 49 -9.51 -28.59 40.17
N SER A 50 -8.45 -27.81 39.91
CA SER A 50 -8.44 -26.71 38.95
C SER A 50 -7.15 -26.79 38.11
N GLU A 51 -7.27 -27.11 36.83
CA GLU A 51 -6.15 -27.16 35.89
C GLU A 51 -5.66 -25.74 35.57
N ASP A 52 -4.38 -25.46 35.85
CA ASP A 52 -3.71 -24.21 35.51
C ASP A 52 -2.75 -24.46 34.34
N TYR A 53 -2.95 -23.75 33.23
CA TYR A 53 -2.18 -23.93 31.99
C TYR A 53 -1.05 -22.90 31.91
N GLY A 54 0.07 -23.22 32.57
CA GLY A 54 1.35 -22.56 32.34
C GLY A 54 2.13 -23.28 31.23
N ASP A 55 2.29 -22.64 30.08
CA ASP A 55 3.27 -23.04 29.06
C ASP A 55 4.58 -22.26 29.28
N ASP A 56 5.63 -22.97 29.70
CA ASP A 56 7.02 -22.47 29.70
C ASP A 56 7.63 -22.64 28.29
N GLU A 57 8.15 -21.57 27.68
CA GLU A 57 9.24 -21.67 26.69
C GLU A 57 10.55 -21.20 27.36
N GLU A 58 11.37 -22.15 27.79
CA GLU A 58 12.74 -21.88 28.27
C GLU A 58 13.65 -21.39 27.12
N GLU A 59 14.02 -20.11 27.09
CA GLU A 59 15.22 -19.67 26.35
C GLU A 59 16.45 -20.11 27.17
N GLY A 60 17.08 -21.23 26.79
CA GLY A 60 18.18 -21.84 27.54
C GLY A 60 19.40 -20.94 27.76
N GLU A 61 19.94 -20.99 28.98
CA GLU A 61 21.12 -20.20 29.40
C GLU A 61 22.43 -20.92 29.04
N GLU A 62 23.08 -20.52 27.93
CA GLU A 62 24.50 -20.86 27.69
C GLU A 62 25.41 -19.81 28.34
N GLU A 63 25.92 -20.11 29.54
CA GLU A 63 27.07 -19.38 30.09
C GLU A 63 28.32 -19.62 29.21
N CYS A 64 28.98 -18.54 28.81
CA CYS A 64 30.32 -18.60 28.21
C CYS A 64 31.22 -17.55 28.87
N SER A 65 32.30 -18.02 29.47
CA SER A 65 33.27 -17.21 30.20
C SER A 65 34.14 -16.37 29.25
N GLU A 66 34.33 -15.10 29.61
CA GLU A 66 35.31 -14.22 28.94
C GLU A 66 36.64 -14.22 29.69
N GLY A 67 37.73 -14.30 28.93
CA GLY A 67 39.07 -13.95 29.38
C GLY A 67 39.40 -12.52 29.00
N GLU A 68 40.14 -11.82 29.85
CA GLU A 68 40.46 -10.40 29.72
C GLU A 68 41.56 -10.12 28.66
N SER A 69 41.46 -8.99 27.94
CA SER A 69 42.63 -8.35 27.32
C SER A 69 42.42 -6.85 27.07
N GLU A 70 43.12 -6.06 27.87
CA GLU A 70 43.18 -4.60 28.02
C GLU A 70 43.69 -3.77 26.80
N ILE A 71 43.40 -2.44 26.82
CA ILE A 71 44.25 -1.29 26.35
C ILE A 71 44.51 -1.18 24.81
N SER A 72 44.68 -0.03 24.11
CA SER A 72 44.80 1.45 24.33
C SER A 72 44.16 2.16 23.11
N ASP A 73 43.46 3.30 23.16
CA ASP A 73 43.79 4.69 23.58
C ASP A 73 44.54 5.57 22.52
N SER A 74 44.23 6.87 22.52
CA SER A 74 44.64 7.99 21.60
C SER A 74 44.06 8.00 20.16
N GLY A 75 43.72 9.15 19.54
CA GLY A 75 43.55 10.50 20.12
C GLY A 75 43.62 11.69 19.11
N LEU A 76 42.68 12.64 19.21
CA LEU A 76 42.75 14.09 18.85
C LEU A 76 43.29 14.54 17.47
N PHE A 77 42.45 15.21 16.65
CA PHE A 77 42.38 16.69 16.61
C PHE A 77 41.25 17.24 15.69
N CYS A 78 40.93 18.53 15.82
CA CYS A 78 39.99 19.33 15.02
C CYS A 78 40.71 20.06 13.83
N ASP A 79 40.14 20.95 13.00
CA ASP A 79 38.91 21.75 13.06
C ASP A 79 38.55 22.39 11.68
N THR A 80 37.53 23.27 11.66
CA THR A 80 37.32 24.44 10.77
C THR A 80 36.25 24.37 9.67
N GLU A 81 35.55 25.50 9.50
CA GLU A 81 34.34 25.74 8.71
C GLU A 81 34.61 26.26 7.28
N CYS A 82 33.54 26.33 6.46
CA CYS A 82 33.35 27.38 5.45
C CYS A 82 31.85 27.55 5.10
N THR A 83 31.38 28.79 4.95
CA THR A 83 29.96 29.13 4.70
C THR A 83 29.79 30.14 3.55
N ALA A 84 28.71 29.99 2.77
CA ALA A 84 28.09 30.98 1.87
C ALA A 84 26.72 30.40 1.43
N GLU A 85 25.58 30.96 1.84
CA GLU A 85 24.87 32.12 1.26
C GLU A 85 24.25 31.90 -0.13
N ILE A 86 22.94 32.18 -0.27
CA ILE A 86 22.38 33.14 -1.24
C ILE A 86 20.87 33.37 -1.00
N GLU A 87 20.43 34.58 -1.34
CA GLU A 87 19.09 35.17 -1.22
C GLU A 87 18.00 34.35 -1.96
N SER A 88 16.78 34.19 -1.43
CA SER A 88 15.70 35.19 -1.25
C SER A 88 15.06 35.72 -2.54
N ASN A 89 13.74 35.51 -2.70
CA ASN A 89 12.79 36.62 -2.89
C ASN A 89 11.31 36.22 -2.71
N ASN A 90 10.44 37.23 -2.57
CA ASN A 90 9.05 37.13 -2.11
C ASN A 90 8.09 37.77 -3.13
N CYS A 91 6.84 37.29 -3.25
CA CYS A 91 5.73 38.07 -3.82
C CYS A 91 4.35 37.53 -3.40
N GLN A 92 3.35 38.42 -3.27
CA GLN A 92 2.05 38.15 -2.64
C GLN A 92 0.85 38.14 -3.62
N SER A 93 -0.37 37.90 -3.08
CA SER A 93 -1.67 37.79 -3.77
C SER A 93 -2.29 39.16 -4.16
N PRO A 94 -3.44 39.19 -4.89
CA PRO A 94 -4.79 39.15 -4.27
C PRO A 94 -5.77 38.16 -4.98
N VAL A 95 -6.71 37.46 -4.31
CA VAL A 95 -8.03 37.87 -3.76
C VAL A 95 -9.11 38.26 -4.80
N SER A 96 -10.15 37.43 -4.97
CA SER A 96 -11.58 37.81 -4.69
C SER A 96 -12.63 36.71 -5.02
N GLN A 97 -13.59 36.51 -4.09
CA GLN A 97 -15.04 36.26 -4.27
C GLN A 97 -15.58 35.06 -5.12
N SER A 98 -16.86 34.67 -5.04
CA SER A 98 -17.66 34.23 -3.87
C SER A 98 -19.03 33.65 -4.32
N GLN A 99 -19.43 32.52 -3.74
CA GLN A 99 -20.81 31.99 -3.59
C GLN A 99 -21.89 32.24 -4.66
N ALA A 100 -22.45 31.14 -5.19
CA ALA A 100 -23.90 30.98 -5.36
C ALA A 100 -24.27 29.49 -5.20
N VAL A 101 -25.39 29.19 -4.54
CA VAL A 101 -25.93 27.83 -4.37
C VAL A 101 -27.36 27.81 -4.90
N LEU A 102 -27.69 26.83 -5.73
CA LEU A 102 -29.07 26.44 -6.02
C LEU A 102 -29.19 24.91 -5.98
N SER A 103 -30.37 24.45 -5.57
CA SER A 103 -30.65 23.08 -5.19
C SER A 103 -31.81 22.50 -6.00
N GLU A 104 -31.71 21.23 -6.39
CA GLU A 104 -32.74 20.17 -6.45
C GLU A 104 -32.08 18.98 -7.18
N GLN A 105 -32.15 17.72 -6.73
CA GLN A 105 -33.31 16.87 -6.43
C GLN A 105 -34.16 16.57 -7.69
N VAL A 106 -34.52 15.32 -8.03
CA VAL A 106 -34.19 14.02 -7.40
C VAL A 106 -34.41 12.84 -8.38
N GLN A 107 -34.00 11.64 -7.95
CA GLN A 107 -34.38 10.30 -8.48
C GLN A 107 -33.74 9.74 -9.77
N SER A 108 -33.57 8.42 -9.66
CA SER A 108 -33.01 7.41 -10.57
C SER A 108 -34.14 6.37 -10.85
N PRO A 109 -33.97 5.08 -11.29
CA PRO A 109 -32.76 4.29 -11.55
C PRO A 109 -32.80 3.34 -12.79
N VAL A 110 -31.71 2.56 -13.00
CA VAL A 110 -31.65 1.09 -13.34
C VAL A 110 -32.67 0.51 -14.34
N SER A 111 -32.36 -0.29 -15.38
CA SER A 111 -31.12 -0.85 -15.99
C SER A 111 -31.50 -1.64 -17.30
N HIS A 112 -30.80 -2.59 -17.96
CA HIS A 112 -29.51 -3.30 -17.77
C HIS A 112 -28.98 -3.99 -19.08
N ASN A 113 -27.69 -4.34 -19.08
CA ASN A 113 -27.03 -5.63 -19.44
C ASN A 113 -27.73 -6.74 -20.28
N CYS A 114 -27.04 -7.57 -21.10
CA CYS A 114 -25.68 -7.49 -21.71
C CYS A 114 -25.34 -8.74 -22.60
N VAL A 115 -24.73 -8.53 -23.80
CA VAL A 115 -23.76 -9.42 -24.55
C VAL A 115 -24.11 -10.91 -24.87
N PRO A 116 -23.25 -11.74 -25.56
CA PRO A 116 -22.13 -11.49 -26.52
C PRO A 116 -22.08 -12.40 -27.79
N SER A 117 -20.98 -12.26 -28.57
CA SER A 117 -20.20 -13.33 -29.26
C SER A 117 -20.66 -13.91 -30.62
N ASP A 118 -19.76 -14.35 -31.53
CA ASP A 118 -18.33 -14.00 -31.75
C ASP A 118 -17.78 -14.45 -33.13
N VAL A 119 -16.70 -13.77 -33.57
CA VAL A 119 -15.50 -14.19 -34.35
C VAL A 119 -15.56 -15.33 -35.40
N VAL A 120 -14.97 -15.09 -36.61
CA VAL A 120 -13.87 -15.86 -37.26
C VAL A 120 -13.60 -15.35 -38.70
N GLN A 121 -12.32 -15.27 -39.13
CA GLN A 121 -11.89 -15.14 -40.54
C GLN A 121 -11.23 -16.46 -41.01
N PRO A 122 -11.10 -16.73 -42.33
CA PRO A 122 -9.77 -16.59 -42.93
C PRO A 122 -9.74 -16.12 -44.41
N GLN A 123 -8.51 -15.88 -44.90
CA GLN A 123 -8.14 -15.34 -46.22
C GLN A 123 -8.10 -16.39 -47.35
N ARG A 124 -8.16 -15.96 -48.64
CA ARG A 124 -6.95 -15.91 -49.53
C ARG A 124 -7.15 -15.46 -51.00
N LYS A 125 -6.25 -14.55 -51.42
CA LYS A 125 -5.52 -14.47 -52.73
C LYS A 125 -6.26 -14.35 -54.09
N ARG A 126 -5.99 -13.18 -54.73
CA ARG A 126 -5.50 -12.98 -56.14
C ARG A 126 -6.44 -13.38 -57.31
N LYS A 127 -6.35 -12.79 -58.52
CA LYS A 127 -5.23 -12.06 -59.16
C LYS A 127 -5.70 -11.12 -60.30
N SER A 128 -4.87 -10.13 -60.66
CA SER A 128 -4.60 -9.58 -62.03
C SER A 128 -5.76 -9.06 -62.88
N GLU A 129 -5.86 -7.75 -63.15
CA GLU A 129 -5.29 -7.01 -64.33
C GLU A 129 -6.35 -6.86 -65.46
N THR A 130 -6.43 -5.80 -66.28
CA THR A 130 -5.57 -4.62 -66.50
C THR A 130 -6.40 -3.38 -66.94
N GLU A 131 -5.81 -2.18 -66.89
CA GLU A 131 -6.00 -0.96 -67.74
C GLU A 131 -7.41 -0.56 -68.28
N CYS A 132 -7.93 0.66 -68.10
CA CYS A 132 -7.42 2.01 -68.44
C CYS A 132 -7.17 2.21 -69.97
N CYS A 133 -7.43 3.37 -70.60
CA CYS A 133 -7.72 4.71 -70.08
C CYS A 133 -8.33 5.66 -71.15
N LEU A 134 -8.79 6.85 -70.70
CA LEU A 134 -8.96 8.12 -71.47
C LEU A 134 -10.07 8.22 -72.56
N PRO A 135 -10.49 9.45 -72.96
CA PRO A 135 -10.65 10.68 -72.17
C PRO A 135 -11.96 11.48 -72.45
N CYS A 136 -12.23 12.48 -71.60
CA CYS A 136 -13.40 13.37 -71.68
C CYS A 136 -13.36 14.38 -72.84
N LYS A 137 -14.54 14.86 -73.28
CA LYS A 137 -14.77 16.28 -73.64
C LYS A 137 -16.23 16.70 -73.45
N LYS A 138 -16.54 17.98 -73.73
CA LYS A 138 -17.62 18.76 -73.09
C LYS A 138 -18.74 19.20 -74.06
N LEU A 139 -19.92 19.40 -73.45
CA LEU A 139 -21.03 20.31 -73.81
C LEU A 139 -22.11 19.88 -74.84
N ASN A 140 -23.35 20.17 -74.41
CA ASN A 140 -24.64 20.24 -75.10
C ASN A 140 -24.67 21.38 -76.18
N PRO A 141 -25.71 21.53 -77.05
CA PRO A 141 -27.12 21.13 -76.83
C PRO A 141 -27.92 20.54 -78.02
N GLU A 142 -29.19 20.21 -77.71
CA GLU A 142 -30.39 20.14 -78.58
C GLU A 142 -30.40 19.26 -79.85
N GLU A 143 -31.24 18.21 -79.84
CA GLU A 143 -32.42 18.13 -80.73
C GLU A 143 -33.47 17.11 -80.20
N LYS A 144 -34.60 16.92 -80.90
CA LYS A 144 -35.80 16.19 -80.42
C LYS A 144 -36.17 14.94 -81.25
N CYS A 145 -36.83 14.00 -80.56
CA CYS A 145 -37.75 12.97 -81.08
C CYS A 145 -37.20 11.84 -81.99
N HIS A 146 -37.34 10.59 -81.53
CA HIS A 146 -38.43 9.68 -81.93
C HIS A 146 -38.55 8.53 -80.90
N ILE A 147 -39.73 8.30 -80.30
CA ILE A 147 -40.78 7.34 -80.72
C ILE A 147 -40.29 5.90 -80.88
N MET A 148 -40.72 5.02 -79.96
CA MET A 148 -41.26 3.67 -80.26
C MET A 148 -42.11 3.16 -79.07
N THR A 149 -43.39 3.54 -79.03
CA THR A 149 -44.39 2.88 -78.17
C THR A 149 -45.10 1.79 -78.97
N ALA A 150 -44.77 0.52 -78.68
CA ALA A 150 -45.52 -0.61 -79.22
C ALA A 150 -46.94 -0.64 -78.63
N ARG A 151 -47.94 -0.91 -79.49
CA ARG A 151 -49.36 -0.93 -79.09
C ARG A 151 -49.70 -2.19 -78.29
N LYS A 152 -50.56 -2.03 -77.28
CA LYS A 152 -51.80 -2.82 -77.19
C LYS A 152 -52.96 -1.88 -76.86
N LEU A 153 -54.12 -2.13 -77.46
CA LEU A 153 -55.39 -1.59 -76.99
C LEU A 153 -56.00 -2.60 -76.04
N ASP A 154 -56.68 -2.10 -75.01
CA ASP A 154 -57.82 -2.77 -74.39
C ASP A 154 -58.87 -1.70 -74.02
N ASP A 155 -60.13 -2.11 -73.91
CA ASP A 155 -61.30 -1.22 -73.90
C ASP A 155 -61.67 -0.67 -72.51
N LYS A 156 -62.35 0.50 -72.49
CA LYS A 156 -63.01 1.16 -71.32
C LYS A 156 -62.14 1.62 -70.12
N GLY A 157 -61.59 2.83 -70.26
CA GLY A 157 -62.02 3.92 -69.38
C GLY A 157 -61.13 4.37 -68.19
N LYS A 158 -61.16 5.69 -67.94
CA LYS A 158 -60.52 6.48 -66.87
C LYS A 158 -58.98 6.61 -66.93
N HIS A 159 -58.51 7.86 -67.10
CA HIS A 159 -57.14 8.24 -66.78
C HIS A 159 -56.90 8.13 -65.26
N VAL A 160 -55.98 7.25 -64.86
CA VAL A 160 -55.40 7.28 -63.51
C VAL A 160 -54.41 8.46 -63.46
N ARG A 161 -54.61 9.39 -62.52
CA ARG A 161 -53.61 10.43 -62.24
C ARG A 161 -52.39 9.77 -61.60
N CYS A 162 -51.19 10.09 -62.07
CA CYS A 162 -49.96 9.63 -61.44
C CYS A 162 -49.86 10.24 -60.03
N VAL A 163 -49.99 9.42 -59.00
CA VAL A 163 -49.94 9.86 -57.60
C VAL A 163 -48.48 10.10 -57.22
N ILE A 164 -48.17 11.30 -56.75
CA ILE A 164 -46.84 11.61 -56.23
C ILE A 164 -46.61 10.73 -54.98
N PRO A 165 -45.53 9.93 -54.89
CA PRO A 165 -45.28 9.09 -53.73
C PRO A 165 -45.12 9.91 -52.45
N THR A 166 -45.82 9.49 -51.39
CA THR A 166 -45.72 10.07 -50.04
C THR A 166 -45.48 8.96 -49.02
N LYS A 167 -45.29 9.29 -47.73
CA LYS A 167 -45.22 8.26 -46.67
C LYS A 167 -46.48 7.40 -46.61
N ASP A 168 -47.63 8.00 -46.88
CA ASP A 168 -48.95 7.36 -46.79
C ASP A 168 -49.36 6.63 -48.09
N ASN A 169 -48.63 6.86 -49.18
CA ASN A 169 -48.76 6.14 -50.44
C ASN A 169 -47.36 5.84 -51.03
N PRO A 170 -46.64 4.84 -50.47
CA PRO A 170 -45.29 4.49 -50.93
C PRO A 170 -45.31 3.78 -52.30
N PRO A 171 -44.16 3.72 -53.01
CA PRO A 171 -44.04 2.94 -54.24
C PRO A 171 -44.44 1.46 -54.03
N PRO A 172 -45.06 0.79 -55.02
CA PRO A 172 -45.66 -0.53 -54.83
C PRO A 172 -44.67 -1.65 -54.47
N GLU A 173 -43.37 -1.46 -54.74
CA GLU A 173 -42.29 -2.41 -54.38
C GLU A 173 -41.45 -1.97 -53.18
N MET A 174 -41.77 -0.83 -52.53
CA MET A 174 -41.03 -0.34 -51.37
C MET A 174 -41.08 -1.34 -50.20
N SER A 175 -42.25 -1.91 -49.95
CA SER A 175 -42.46 -2.87 -48.86
C SER A 175 -41.68 -4.18 -49.07
N SER A 176 -41.62 -4.69 -50.31
CA SER A 176 -40.86 -5.90 -50.65
C SER A 176 -39.35 -5.64 -50.64
N TRP A 177 -38.91 -4.47 -51.13
CA TRP A 177 -37.50 -4.07 -51.07
C TRP A 177 -36.99 -3.95 -49.62
N LEU A 178 -37.75 -3.27 -48.74
CA LEU A 178 -37.41 -3.17 -47.32
C LEU A 178 -37.36 -4.54 -46.62
N LEU A 179 -38.28 -5.45 -46.96
CA LEU A 179 -38.33 -6.79 -46.38
C LEU A 179 -37.17 -7.66 -46.89
N GLN A 180 -36.72 -7.47 -48.13
CA GLN A 180 -35.50 -8.10 -48.66
C GLN A 180 -34.24 -7.54 -48.00
N PHE A 181 -34.13 -6.22 -47.85
CA PHE A 181 -33.02 -5.57 -47.13
C PHE A 181 -32.94 -6.01 -45.66
N GLN A 182 -34.08 -6.25 -45.01
CA GLN A 182 -34.16 -6.82 -43.66
C GLN A 182 -33.80 -8.32 -43.57
N ARG A 183 -33.76 -9.05 -44.69
CA ARG A 183 -33.32 -10.46 -44.75
C ARG A 183 -31.81 -10.61 -44.96
N TRP A 184 -31.16 -9.63 -45.58
CA TRP A 184 -29.71 -9.62 -45.76
C TRP A 184 -28.93 -9.57 -44.43
N SER A 185 -27.71 -10.11 -44.44
CA SER A 185 -26.77 -10.00 -43.32
C SER A 185 -26.26 -8.57 -43.14
N ASN A 186 -25.58 -8.30 -42.01
CA ASN A 186 -25.07 -6.96 -41.72
C ASN A 186 -24.08 -6.45 -42.79
N ALA A 187 -23.18 -7.30 -43.28
CA ALA A 187 -22.21 -6.94 -44.31
C ALA A 187 -22.86 -6.64 -45.67
N GLU A 188 -23.85 -7.44 -46.08
CA GLU A 188 -24.62 -7.22 -47.30
C GLU A 188 -25.43 -5.92 -47.24
N ARG A 189 -26.02 -5.59 -46.08
CA ARG A 189 -26.72 -4.31 -45.87
C ARG A 189 -25.78 -3.11 -45.97
N MET A 190 -24.56 -3.20 -45.42
CA MET A 190 -23.57 -2.13 -45.55
C MET A 190 -23.20 -1.89 -47.02
N LEU A 191 -22.83 -2.95 -47.75
CA LEU A 191 -22.52 -2.86 -49.18
C LEU A 191 -23.70 -2.32 -50.01
N ALA A 192 -24.94 -2.71 -49.68
CA ALA A 192 -26.12 -2.19 -50.34
C ALA A 192 -26.45 -0.72 -49.99
N ILE A 193 -26.01 -0.22 -48.83
CA ILE A 193 -26.06 1.21 -48.49
C ILE A 193 -24.99 1.98 -49.28
N ASP A 194 -23.76 1.47 -49.32
CA ASP A 194 -22.64 2.10 -50.03
C ASP A 194 -22.96 2.24 -51.54
N GLU A 195 -23.38 1.15 -52.18
CA GLU A 195 -23.79 1.12 -53.60
C GLU A 195 -25.04 1.99 -53.88
N LEU A 196 -25.93 2.16 -52.90
CA LEU A 196 -27.07 3.08 -53.02
C LEU A 196 -26.61 4.55 -52.96
N ILE A 197 -25.67 4.87 -52.07
CA ILE A 197 -25.10 6.22 -51.92
C ILE A 197 -24.33 6.62 -53.20
N GLU A 198 -23.52 5.72 -53.76
CA GLU A 198 -22.77 6.00 -55.01
C GLU A 198 -23.67 6.27 -56.23
N ARG A 199 -24.93 5.78 -56.19
CA ARG A 199 -25.93 5.96 -57.27
C ARG A 199 -26.89 7.14 -57.02
N CYS A 200 -26.80 7.84 -55.89
CA CYS A 200 -27.72 8.93 -55.56
C CYS A 200 -27.33 10.29 -56.18
N GLU A 201 -28.34 11.03 -56.66
CA GLU A 201 -28.15 12.40 -57.15
C GLU A 201 -27.82 13.39 -56.00
N PRO A 202 -27.14 14.52 -56.24
CA PRO A 202 -26.82 15.50 -55.19
C PRO A 202 -28.02 16.08 -54.43
N THR A 203 -29.20 16.06 -55.04
CA THR A 203 -30.51 16.38 -54.43
C THR A 203 -30.94 15.32 -53.41
N GLN A 204 -30.80 14.05 -53.79
CA GLN A 204 -31.10 12.87 -52.96
C GLN A 204 -30.10 12.77 -51.80
N VAL A 205 -28.80 12.93 -52.06
CA VAL A 205 -27.75 12.97 -51.02
C VAL A 205 -28.02 14.08 -49.99
N ARG A 206 -28.46 15.27 -50.43
CA ARG A 206 -28.84 16.35 -49.50
C ARG A 206 -30.07 15.98 -48.65
N HIS A 207 -31.06 15.30 -49.24
CA HIS A 207 -32.22 14.83 -48.48
C HIS A 207 -31.85 13.71 -47.50
N MET A 208 -31.00 12.76 -47.90
CA MET A 208 -30.43 11.74 -47.01
C MET A 208 -29.70 12.39 -45.84
N MET A 209 -28.85 13.40 -46.10
CA MET A 209 -28.16 14.15 -45.04
C MET A 209 -29.17 14.78 -44.06
N GLN A 210 -30.23 15.42 -44.55
CA GLN A 210 -31.30 16.01 -43.72
C GLN A 210 -32.13 14.98 -42.93
N VAL A 211 -32.23 13.72 -43.38
CA VAL A 211 -32.98 12.64 -42.71
C VAL A 211 -32.10 11.86 -41.73
N ILE A 212 -30.79 11.77 -42.00
CA ILE A 212 -29.82 11.02 -41.18
C ILE A 212 -29.17 11.93 -40.11
N GLU A 213 -28.94 13.21 -40.37
CA GLU A 213 -28.36 14.15 -39.40
C GLU A 213 -29.16 14.23 -38.07
N PRO A 214 -30.51 14.22 -38.06
CA PRO A 214 -31.29 14.15 -36.81
C PRO A 214 -31.22 12.79 -36.09
N GLN A 215 -30.75 11.72 -36.76
CA GLN A 215 -30.58 10.38 -36.18
C GLN A 215 -29.16 10.13 -35.69
N PHE A 216 -28.16 10.86 -36.22
CA PHE A 216 -26.89 11.02 -35.52
C PHE A 216 -27.13 11.83 -34.24
N GLN A 217 -27.05 11.20 -33.08
CA GLN A 217 -26.86 11.94 -31.83
C GLN A 217 -25.59 12.77 -31.98
N ARG A 218 -25.74 14.08 -31.98
CA ARG A 218 -24.63 15.03 -32.16
C ARG A 218 -23.64 14.86 -31.01
N ASP A 219 -22.49 14.29 -31.33
CA ASP A 219 -21.36 14.09 -30.41
C ASP A 219 -20.87 15.46 -29.91
N PHE A 220 -21.34 15.85 -28.72
CA PHE A 220 -21.06 17.17 -28.16
C PHE A 220 -19.57 17.39 -27.89
N ILE A 221 -18.80 16.35 -27.56
CA ILE A 221 -17.35 16.46 -27.35
C ILE A 221 -16.64 16.72 -28.68
N SER A 222 -17.12 16.16 -29.79
CA SER A 222 -16.61 16.49 -31.14
C SER A 222 -17.08 17.84 -31.67
N LEU A 223 -18.06 18.49 -31.04
CA LEU A 223 -18.53 19.84 -31.39
C LEU A 223 -17.93 20.96 -30.50
N LEU A 224 -17.38 20.60 -29.33
CA LEU A 224 -16.74 21.56 -28.43
C LEU A 224 -15.33 21.97 -28.90
N PRO A 225 -14.90 23.22 -28.61
CA PRO A 225 -13.48 23.59 -28.62
C PRO A 225 -12.64 22.61 -27.79
N LYS A 226 -11.44 22.26 -28.27
CA LYS A 226 -10.60 21.21 -27.66
C LYS A 226 -10.34 21.39 -26.16
N GLU A 227 -10.16 22.63 -25.72
CA GLU A 227 -9.94 22.96 -24.30
C GLU A 227 -11.16 22.66 -23.43
N LEU A 228 -12.38 22.95 -23.93
CA LEU A 228 -13.63 22.61 -23.25
C LEU A 228 -13.94 21.11 -23.31
N ALA A 229 -13.56 20.44 -24.40
CA ALA A 229 -13.63 18.98 -24.49
C ALA A 229 -12.68 18.31 -23.48
N LEU A 230 -11.45 18.81 -23.33
CA LEU A 230 -10.48 18.31 -22.35
C LEU A 230 -10.88 18.63 -20.91
N SER A 231 -11.45 19.81 -20.62
CA SER A 231 -11.93 20.12 -19.26
C SER A 231 -13.13 19.26 -18.86
N VAL A 232 -14.05 18.94 -19.77
CA VAL A 232 -15.11 17.95 -19.55
C VAL A 232 -14.52 16.56 -19.25
N LEU A 233 -13.52 16.11 -20.03
CA LEU A 233 -12.84 14.83 -19.78
C LEU A 233 -12.05 14.84 -18.45
N ALA A 234 -11.55 15.99 -17.99
CA ALA A 234 -10.82 16.12 -16.73
C ALA A 234 -11.66 15.78 -15.49
N PHE A 235 -13.00 15.87 -15.55
CA PHE A 235 -13.87 15.41 -14.47
C PHE A 235 -14.04 13.88 -14.39
N LEU A 236 -13.72 13.13 -15.45
CA LEU A 236 -13.93 11.67 -15.48
C LEU A 236 -12.87 10.90 -14.69
N GLU A 237 -13.26 9.76 -14.11
CA GLU A 237 -12.29 8.81 -13.57
C GLU A 237 -11.47 8.15 -14.70
N PRO A 238 -10.22 7.69 -14.42
CA PRO A 238 -9.40 6.97 -15.40
C PRO A 238 -10.09 5.75 -16.03
N LYS A 239 -10.97 5.07 -15.28
CA LYS A 239 -11.80 3.97 -15.76
C LYS A 239 -12.74 4.41 -16.90
N ASP A 240 -13.35 5.58 -16.76
CA ASP A 240 -14.29 6.13 -17.73
C ASP A 240 -13.59 6.91 -18.85
N LEU A 241 -12.39 7.46 -18.61
CA LEU A 241 -11.48 7.90 -19.68
C LEU A 241 -11.08 6.73 -20.61
N LEU A 242 -10.80 5.55 -20.05
CA LEU A 242 -10.49 4.35 -20.84
C LEU A 242 -11.69 3.80 -21.60
N ARG A 243 -12.93 4.10 -21.17
CA ARG A 243 -14.18 3.81 -21.90
C ARG A 243 -14.46 4.87 -22.97
N ALA A 244 -14.27 6.15 -22.64
CA ALA A 244 -14.33 7.27 -23.57
C ALA A 244 -13.38 7.05 -24.77
N ALA A 245 -12.15 6.58 -24.51
CA ALA A 245 -11.18 6.22 -25.54
C ALA A 245 -11.60 5.03 -26.45
N GLN A 246 -12.78 4.42 -26.25
CA GLN A 246 -13.32 3.34 -27.08
C GLN A 246 -14.47 3.77 -27.99
N THR A 247 -15.09 4.95 -27.78
CA THR A 247 -16.29 5.37 -28.53
C THR A 247 -15.98 5.70 -29.99
N CYS A 248 -15.02 6.58 -30.26
CA CYS A 248 -14.62 6.97 -31.61
C CYS A 248 -13.14 7.41 -31.70
N ARG A 249 -12.64 7.67 -32.92
CA ARG A 249 -11.25 8.11 -33.13
C ARG A 249 -10.95 9.49 -32.52
N ASN A 250 -11.90 10.42 -32.52
CA ASN A 250 -11.70 11.76 -31.94
C ASN A 250 -11.66 11.70 -30.41
N TRP A 251 -12.59 10.97 -29.79
CA TRP A 251 -12.60 10.72 -28.35
C TRP A 251 -11.33 10.00 -27.89
N ARG A 252 -10.82 9.02 -28.65
CA ARG A 252 -9.51 8.39 -28.35
C ARG A 252 -8.34 9.36 -28.44
N PHE A 253 -8.36 10.32 -29.36
CA PHE A 253 -7.31 11.34 -29.45
C PHE A 253 -7.35 12.29 -28.24
N LEU A 254 -8.54 12.75 -27.83
CA LEU A 254 -8.72 13.64 -26.69
C LEU A 254 -8.46 12.94 -25.35
N ALA A 255 -8.96 11.71 -25.17
CA ALA A 255 -8.80 10.93 -23.94
C ALA A 255 -7.38 10.33 -23.76
N ASP A 256 -6.47 10.50 -24.72
CA ASP A 256 -5.07 10.09 -24.61
C ASP A 256 -4.13 11.28 -24.29
N ASP A 257 -4.68 12.48 -24.06
CA ASP A 257 -3.91 13.71 -23.80
C ASP A 257 -2.89 13.59 -22.65
N ASN A 258 -1.73 14.19 -22.85
CA ASN A 258 -0.58 14.04 -21.98
C ASN A 258 -0.69 14.83 -20.66
N LEU A 259 -1.41 15.95 -20.63
CA LEU A 259 -1.61 16.74 -19.42
C LEU A 259 -2.74 16.16 -18.57
N LEU A 260 -3.84 15.76 -19.21
CA LEU A 260 -4.93 15.00 -18.59
C LEU A 260 -4.41 13.77 -17.84
N TRP A 261 -3.59 12.93 -18.49
CA TRP A 261 -3.00 11.77 -17.81
C TRP A 261 -1.94 12.13 -16.77
N LYS A 262 -1.24 13.27 -16.88
CA LYS A 262 -0.32 13.75 -15.83
C LYS A 262 -1.07 14.10 -14.54
N GLU A 263 -2.21 14.77 -14.65
CA GLU A 263 -3.06 15.09 -13.48
C GLU A 263 -3.61 13.82 -12.83
N LYS A 264 -4.11 12.87 -13.63
CA LYS A 264 -4.60 11.56 -13.13
C LYS A 264 -3.48 10.70 -12.53
N CYS A 265 -2.23 10.84 -13.00
CA CYS A 265 -1.06 10.24 -12.37
C CYS A 265 -0.74 10.89 -11.02
N LYS A 266 -0.68 12.23 -10.94
CA LYS A 266 -0.43 12.95 -9.68
C LYS A 266 -1.51 12.63 -8.63
N ALA A 267 -2.78 12.61 -9.02
CA ALA A 267 -3.89 12.21 -8.14
C ALA A 267 -3.82 10.74 -7.68
N ALA A 268 -3.03 9.89 -8.34
CA ALA A 268 -2.77 8.51 -7.95
C ALA A 268 -1.42 8.31 -7.23
N GLY A 269 -0.69 9.38 -6.92
CA GLY A 269 0.65 9.32 -6.30
C GLY A 269 1.79 8.95 -7.26
N ILE A 270 1.58 9.02 -8.57
CA ILE A 270 2.60 8.76 -9.60
C ILE A 270 3.20 10.10 -10.01
N GLU A 271 4.28 10.51 -9.33
CA GLU A 271 4.85 11.86 -9.47
C GLU A 271 5.91 12.01 -10.58
N ASP A 272 6.62 10.93 -10.90
CA ASP A 272 7.76 10.96 -11.82
C ASP A 272 7.70 9.83 -12.87
N LEU A 273 8.28 10.04 -14.05
CA LEU A 273 8.25 9.07 -15.17
C LEU A 273 9.46 8.12 -15.17
N LYS A 274 10.38 8.25 -14.21
CA LYS A 274 11.63 7.47 -14.11
C LYS A 274 11.42 5.95 -14.00
N ASP A 275 10.27 5.52 -13.47
CA ASP A 275 9.90 4.10 -13.32
C ASP A 275 9.33 3.45 -14.60
N LEU A 276 9.28 4.19 -15.71
CA LEU A 276 9.07 3.58 -17.03
C LEU A 276 10.41 3.05 -17.55
N PRO A 277 10.54 1.75 -17.90
CA PRO A 277 11.72 1.26 -18.59
C PRO A 277 11.90 2.05 -19.90
N PRO A 278 13.13 2.47 -20.25
CA PRO A 278 13.36 3.37 -21.36
C PRO A 278 12.78 2.78 -22.64
N LEU A 279 11.92 3.55 -23.32
CA LEU A 279 11.24 3.14 -24.55
C LEU A 279 12.26 2.71 -25.60
N LYS A 280 12.49 1.38 -25.70
CA LYS A 280 13.18 0.78 -26.84
C LYS A 280 12.40 1.23 -28.08
N ARG A 281 13.00 2.11 -28.88
CA ARG A 281 12.46 2.61 -30.14
C ARG A 281 12.28 1.42 -31.11
N LYS A 282 11.15 0.71 -30.99
CA LYS A 282 10.70 -0.27 -31.99
C LYS A 282 10.59 0.50 -33.30
N ASN A 283 11.42 0.15 -34.29
CA ASN A 283 11.49 0.85 -35.57
C ASN A 283 10.08 1.06 -36.15
N CYS A 284 9.65 2.31 -36.30
CA CYS A 284 8.27 2.68 -36.61
C CYS A 284 7.89 2.32 -38.06
N ARG A 285 7.62 1.04 -38.32
CA ARG A 285 6.99 0.52 -39.54
C ARG A 285 5.52 0.11 -39.31
N SER A 286 4.82 0.87 -38.48
CA SER A 286 3.36 1.00 -38.47
C SER A 286 3.01 2.34 -37.81
N GLY A 287 1.97 3.02 -38.31
CA GLY A 287 1.50 4.33 -37.82
C GLY A 287 0.72 4.27 -36.51
N ASN A 288 1.18 3.50 -35.52
CA ASN A 288 0.51 3.40 -34.23
C ASN A 288 0.70 4.69 -33.41
N HIS A 289 -0.39 5.18 -32.82
CA HIS A 289 -0.45 6.41 -32.05
C HIS A 289 0.58 6.45 -30.90
N ASN A 290 1.18 7.62 -30.69
CA ASN A 290 1.97 7.94 -29.49
C ASN A 290 1.03 8.02 -28.27
N SER A 291 0.75 6.89 -27.63
CA SER A 291 0.12 6.83 -26.30
C SER A 291 0.95 7.62 -25.30
N SER A 292 0.34 8.56 -24.56
CA SER A 292 1.09 9.46 -23.68
C SER A 292 1.87 8.71 -22.59
N PRO A 293 3.12 9.12 -22.24
CA PRO A 293 3.91 8.45 -21.21
C PRO A 293 3.19 8.33 -19.86
N TRP A 294 2.43 9.36 -19.46
CA TRP A 294 1.63 9.32 -18.24
C TRP A 294 0.51 8.27 -18.31
N LYS A 295 -0.18 8.12 -19.45
CA LYS A 295 -1.14 7.02 -19.65
C LYS A 295 -0.46 5.65 -19.53
N GLN A 296 0.75 5.50 -20.06
CA GLN A 296 1.53 4.26 -19.94
C GLN A 296 1.94 3.98 -18.49
N ALA A 297 2.37 5.00 -17.73
CA ALA A 297 2.70 4.89 -16.31
C ALA A 297 1.47 4.50 -15.46
N TYR A 298 0.34 5.19 -15.65
CA TYR A 298 -0.93 4.85 -15.00
C TYR A 298 -1.35 3.41 -15.30
N MET A 299 -1.30 3.01 -16.58
CA MET A 299 -1.66 1.66 -17.00
C MET A 299 -0.69 0.59 -16.47
N ARG A 300 0.59 0.90 -16.25
CA ARG A 300 1.54 0.01 -15.57
C ARG A 300 1.13 -0.15 -14.10
N GLN A 301 0.98 0.95 -13.36
CA GLN A 301 0.65 0.91 -11.93
C GLN A 301 -0.72 0.27 -11.65
N HIS A 302 -1.72 0.55 -12.50
CA HIS A 302 -3.01 -0.15 -12.45
C HIS A 302 -2.86 -1.65 -12.72
N ASN A 303 -2.06 -2.06 -13.70
CA ASN A 303 -1.82 -3.48 -13.95
C ASN A 303 -1.11 -4.18 -12.78
N ILE A 304 -0.11 -3.54 -12.17
CA ILE A 304 0.55 -4.04 -10.96
C ILE A 304 -0.47 -4.20 -9.82
N LYS A 305 -1.27 -3.17 -9.54
CA LYS A 305 -2.34 -3.21 -8.53
C LYS A 305 -3.32 -4.36 -8.75
N MET A 306 -3.68 -4.66 -10.01
CA MET A 306 -4.52 -5.81 -10.35
C MET A 306 -3.78 -7.16 -10.31
N ASN A 307 -2.46 -7.18 -10.56
CA ASN A 307 -1.62 -8.38 -10.38
C ASN A 307 -1.63 -8.82 -8.90
N TRP A 308 -1.47 -7.87 -7.95
CA TRP A 308 -1.59 -8.14 -6.52
C TRP A 308 -3.01 -8.61 -6.13
N ARG A 309 -4.07 -7.90 -6.56
CA ARG A 309 -5.44 -8.20 -6.11
C ARG A 309 -6.02 -9.49 -6.67
N THR A 310 -6.04 -9.70 -7.99
CA THR A 310 -6.94 -10.71 -8.59
C THR A 310 -6.31 -11.66 -9.61
N LYS A 311 -5.21 -11.30 -10.28
CA LYS A 311 -4.63 -12.19 -11.29
C LYS A 311 -4.01 -13.46 -10.65
N PRO A 312 -3.82 -14.55 -11.40
CA PRO A 312 -3.08 -15.71 -10.90
C PRO A 312 -1.67 -15.32 -10.42
N ILE A 313 -1.26 -15.88 -9.29
CA ILE A 313 0.08 -15.66 -8.73
C ILE A 313 1.08 -16.50 -9.55
N ARG A 314 2.19 -15.88 -9.94
CA ARG A 314 3.27 -16.59 -10.64
C ARG A 314 4.01 -17.50 -9.66
N THR A 315 4.58 -18.60 -10.16
CA THR A 315 5.45 -19.48 -9.35
C THR A 315 6.57 -18.66 -8.70
N PRO A 316 6.70 -18.69 -7.35
CA PRO A 316 7.74 -17.93 -6.66
C PRO A 316 9.12 -18.49 -6.98
N LYS A 317 10.14 -17.63 -6.95
CA LYS A 317 11.53 -18.08 -6.94
C LYS A 317 11.88 -18.54 -5.53
N VAL A 318 12.34 -19.79 -5.41
CA VAL A 318 12.79 -20.38 -4.15
C VAL A 318 14.29 -20.13 -3.98
N LEU A 319 14.68 -19.56 -2.84
CA LEU A 319 16.07 -19.33 -2.45
C LEU A 319 16.37 -20.21 -1.21
N LYS A 320 16.85 -21.43 -1.41
CA LYS A 320 17.27 -22.32 -0.30
C LYS A 320 18.59 -21.83 0.31
N GLY A 321 18.72 -21.96 1.64
CA GLY A 321 19.93 -21.63 2.39
C GLY A 321 19.62 -20.97 3.74
N HIS A 322 20.58 -21.08 4.67
CA HIS A 322 20.33 -21.08 6.13
C HIS A 322 19.57 -22.37 6.52
N ASP A 323 20.00 -23.50 5.96
CA ASP A 323 19.35 -24.80 6.10
C ASP A 323 19.32 -25.21 7.58
N ASP A 324 18.20 -25.77 8.04
CA ASP A 324 17.87 -26.12 9.44
C ASP A 324 17.96 -24.95 10.47
N HIS A 325 18.14 -23.72 10.01
CA HIS A 325 18.33 -22.51 10.84
C HIS A 325 17.20 -21.47 10.66
N VAL A 326 17.07 -20.50 11.58
CA VAL A 326 16.00 -19.48 11.56
C VAL A 326 16.49 -18.20 10.87
N ILE A 327 15.66 -17.61 9.99
CA ILE A 327 15.94 -16.30 9.38
C ILE A 327 15.40 -15.19 10.28
N THR A 328 16.23 -14.75 11.22
CA THR A 328 15.92 -13.79 12.29
C THR A 328 15.61 -12.37 11.76
N CYS A 329 16.19 -11.99 10.63
CA CYS A 329 16.11 -10.65 10.05
C CYS A 329 16.15 -10.68 8.50
N LEU A 330 15.40 -9.75 7.89
CA LEU A 330 15.19 -9.68 6.44
C LEU A 330 15.17 -8.22 5.97
N GLN A 331 16.01 -7.90 4.99
CA GLN A 331 16.06 -6.59 4.34
C GLN A 331 15.96 -6.73 2.82
N PHE A 332 15.34 -5.73 2.16
CA PHE A 332 15.12 -5.72 0.72
C PHE A 332 15.23 -4.28 0.21
N SER A 333 16.14 -4.01 -0.73
CA SER A 333 16.30 -2.69 -1.34
C SER A 333 16.68 -2.83 -2.81
N GLY A 334 15.92 -2.14 -3.68
CA GLY A 334 16.04 -2.23 -5.14
C GLY A 334 15.95 -3.68 -5.64
N ASN A 335 17.11 -4.24 -6.00
CA ASN A 335 17.23 -5.61 -6.52
C ASN A 335 18.01 -6.58 -5.59
N ARG A 336 18.45 -6.12 -4.41
CA ARG A 336 19.19 -6.94 -3.43
C ARG A 336 18.30 -7.28 -2.23
N ILE A 337 18.34 -8.54 -1.82
CA ILE A 337 17.73 -9.05 -0.58
C ILE A 337 18.87 -9.46 0.35
N VAL A 338 18.72 -9.27 1.65
CA VAL A 338 19.63 -9.77 2.68
C VAL A 338 18.81 -10.52 3.72
N SER A 339 19.15 -11.80 3.93
CA SER A 339 18.72 -12.59 5.08
C SER A 339 19.86 -12.66 6.08
N GLY A 340 19.56 -12.50 7.37
CA GLY A 340 20.46 -12.85 8.47
C GLY A 340 19.81 -13.91 9.35
N SER A 341 20.62 -14.76 9.96
CA SER A 341 20.18 -15.99 10.61
C SER A 341 21.00 -16.32 11.85
N ASP A 342 20.47 -17.23 12.67
CA ASP A 342 21.22 -17.88 13.74
C ASP A 342 22.33 -18.85 13.22
N ASP A 343 22.43 -19.12 11.91
CA ASP A 343 23.57 -19.82 11.28
C ASP A 343 24.91 -19.04 11.29
N ASN A 344 25.02 -17.99 12.12
CA ASN A 344 26.11 -17.02 12.20
C ASN A 344 26.40 -16.22 10.91
N THR A 345 25.61 -16.38 9.83
CA THR A 345 25.84 -15.69 8.56
C THR A 345 24.72 -14.74 8.15
N LEU A 346 25.04 -13.89 7.17
CA LEU A 346 24.03 -13.26 6.32
C LEU A 346 24.22 -13.71 4.87
N LYS A 347 23.14 -13.83 4.10
CA LYS A 347 23.19 -14.16 2.67
C LYS A 347 22.57 -13.03 1.85
N VAL A 348 23.32 -12.55 0.86
CA VAL A 348 22.93 -11.47 -0.07
C VAL A 348 22.45 -12.11 -1.36
N TRP A 349 21.23 -11.79 -1.79
CA TRP A 349 20.57 -12.43 -2.95
C TRP A 349 20.13 -11.40 -4.00
N SER A 350 20.03 -11.86 -5.25
CA SER A 350 19.42 -11.11 -6.35
C SER A 350 17.92 -11.42 -6.45
N ALA A 351 17.05 -10.43 -6.16
CA ALA A 351 15.60 -10.54 -6.34
C ALA A 351 15.20 -10.79 -7.82
N VAL A 352 16.05 -10.36 -8.76
CA VAL A 352 15.83 -10.53 -10.21
C VAL A 352 16.17 -11.94 -10.66
N THR A 353 17.35 -12.46 -10.32
CA THR A 353 17.84 -13.75 -10.86
C THR A 353 17.58 -14.95 -9.94
N GLY A 354 17.23 -14.72 -8.67
CA GLY A 354 17.05 -15.79 -7.69
C GLY A 354 18.35 -16.52 -7.32
N LYS A 355 19.49 -15.82 -7.36
CA LYS A 355 20.81 -16.37 -6.98
C LYS A 355 21.32 -15.75 -5.69
N CYS A 356 21.96 -16.57 -4.85
CA CYS A 356 22.88 -16.07 -3.84
C CYS A 356 24.05 -15.37 -4.55
N LEU A 357 24.38 -14.16 -4.10
CA LEU A 357 25.48 -13.33 -4.60
C LEU A 357 26.68 -13.43 -3.67
N ARG A 358 26.45 -13.39 -2.34
CA ARG A 358 27.47 -13.49 -1.29
C ARG A 358 26.88 -14.20 -0.07
N THR A 359 27.70 -14.98 0.63
CA THR A 359 27.49 -15.29 2.05
C THR A 359 28.50 -14.45 2.84
N LEU A 360 28.00 -13.66 3.79
CA LEU A 360 28.77 -12.83 4.70
C LEU A 360 29.07 -13.68 5.94
N VAL A 361 30.33 -14.08 6.08
CA VAL A 361 30.86 -14.93 7.17
C VAL A 361 31.83 -14.09 7.98
N GLY A 362 31.79 -14.18 9.31
CA GLY A 362 32.70 -13.45 10.20
C GLY A 362 32.09 -12.94 11.50
N HIS A 363 30.79 -13.15 11.74
CA HIS A 363 30.24 -13.23 13.09
C HIS A 363 30.54 -14.62 13.68
N THR A 364 30.69 -14.69 15.00
CA THR A 364 30.92 -15.95 15.75
C THR A 364 29.68 -16.41 16.54
N GLY A 365 28.56 -15.70 16.38
CA GLY A 365 27.27 -16.01 16.99
C GLY A 365 26.10 -15.57 16.12
N GLY A 366 24.90 -16.01 16.46
CA GLY A 366 23.70 -15.84 15.63
C GLY A 366 23.38 -14.38 15.36
N VAL A 367 23.07 -14.04 14.10
CA VAL A 367 22.68 -12.69 13.72
C VAL A 367 21.22 -12.48 14.12
N TRP A 368 20.90 -11.35 14.78
CA TRP A 368 19.55 -11.05 15.29
C TRP A 368 18.95 -9.75 14.77
N SER A 369 19.78 -8.86 14.25
CA SER A 369 19.35 -7.57 13.70
C SER A 369 20.22 -7.17 12.50
N SER A 370 19.62 -6.44 11.54
CA SER A 370 20.32 -5.98 10.35
C SER A 370 19.66 -4.76 9.71
N GLN A 371 20.45 -3.89 9.08
CA GLN A 371 20.00 -2.77 8.23
C GLN A 371 20.76 -2.76 6.90
N MET A 372 20.24 -2.07 5.89
CA MET A 372 20.88 -1.96 4.57
C MET A 372 20.60 -0.59 3.93
N SER A 373 21.65 0.06 3.44
CA SER A 373 21.57 1.29 2.63
C SER A 373 22.45 1.15 1.39
N GLY A 374 21.83 1.13 0.21
CA GLY A 374 22.52 0.95 -1.07
C GLY A 374 23.29 -0.38 -1.17
N THR A 375 24.63 -0.30 -1.06
CA THR A 375 25.55 -1.45 -1.03
C THR A 375 26.08 -1.76 0.38
N ILE A 376 25.83 -0.92 1.38
CA ILE A 376 26.25 -1.14 2.77
C ILE A 376 25.18 -1.95 3.50
N VAL A 377 25.63 -3.00 4.19
CA VAL A 377 24.82 -3.82 5.10
C VAL A 377 25.42 -3.71 6.48
N ILE A 378 24.59 -3.63 7.51
CA ILE A 378 24.99 -3.64 8.92
C ILE A 378 24.28 -4.81 9.58
N SER A 379 24.99 -5.58 10.40
CA SER A 379 24.44 -6.71 11.17
C SER A 379 24.83 -6.61 12.64
N GLY A 380 24.01 -7.20 13.51
CA GLY A 380 24.25 -7.30 14.95
C GLY A 380 23.91 -8.71 15.45
N SER A 381 24.76 -9.25 16.32
CA SER A 381 24.84 -10.68 16.66
C SER A 381 24.79 -10.94 18.17
N THR A 382 24.63 -12.21 18.57
CA THR A 382 24.94 -12.69 19.93
C THR A 382 26.42 -12.56 20.29
N ASP A 383 27.33 -12.47 19.30
CA ASP A 383 28.77 -12.25 19.51
C ASP A 383 29.13 -10.84 20.01
N ARG A 384 28.13 -10.05 20.41
CA ARG A 384 28.26 -8.73 21.05
C ARG A 384 28.81 -7.64 20.11
N THR A 385 29.14 -7.97 18.86
CA THR A 385 29.59 -7.00 17.85
C THR A 385 28.47 -6.56 16.91
N LEU A 386 28.67 -5.40 16.29
CA LEU A 386 28.09 -5.12 14.98
C LEU A 386 29.15 -5.31 13.89
N LYS A 387 28.73 -5.64 12.67
CA LYS A 387 29.62 -5.66 11.50
C LYS A 387 29.02 -4.86 10.35
N VAL A 388 29.86 -4.04 9.73
CA VAL A 388 29.54 -3.26 8.52
C VAL A 388 30.14 -4.02 7.34
N TRP A 389 29.35 -4.24 6.28
CA TRP A 389 29.72 -5.07 5.14
C TRP A 389 29.45 -4.37 3.81
N ASN A 390 30.27 -4.69 2.82
CA ASN A 390 30.02 -4.36 1.43
C ASN A 390 29.25 -5.51 0.75
N ALA A 391 27.99 -5.30 0.38
CA ALA A 391 27.11 -6.28 -0.27
C ALA A 391 27.45 -6.57 -1.76
N GLU A 392 28.46 -5.90 -2.32
CA GLU A 392 29.02 -6.15 -3.65
C GLU A 392 30.25 -7.05 -3.58
N THR A 393 31.22 -6.75 -2.70
CA THR A 393 32.44 -7.57 -2.55
C THR A 393 32.21 -8.77 -1.63
N GLY A 394 31.32 -8.65 -0.63
CA GLY A 394 31.10 -9.62 0.44
C GLY A 394 32.02 -9.43 1.65
N GLN A 395 32.85 -8.39 1.65
CA GLN A 395 33.83 -8.15 2.73
C GLN A 395 33.19 -7.44 3.91
N CYS A 396 33.62 -7.81 5.12
CA CYS A 396 33.48 -6.96 6.30
C CYS A 396 34.40 -5.75 6.15
N ILE A 397 33.85 -4.55 6.30
CA ILE A 397 34.58 -3.28 6.30
C ILE A 397 35.04 -2.98 7.73
N HIS A 398 34.10 -3.03 8.68
CA HIS A 398 34.33 -2.73 10.09
C HIS A 398 33.68 -3.79 10.99
N THR A 399 34.34 -4.12 12.11
CA THR A 399 33.68 -4.76 13.26
C THR A 399 33.63 -3.75 14.39
N LEU A 400 32.42 -3.46 14.88
CA LEU A 400 32.16 -2.44 15.90
C LEU A 400 32.05 -3.12 17.26
N TYR A 401 32.98 -2.80 18.16
CA TYR A 401 33.12 -3.38 19.49
C TYR A 401 32.64 -2.41 20.57
N GLY A 402 32.02 -2.93 21.64
CA GLY A 402 31.68 -2.15 22.84
C GLY A 402 30.34 -2.50 23.51
N HIS A 403 29.44 -3.19 22.80
CA HIS A 403 28.35 -3.88 23.49
C HIS A 403 28.91 -5.10 24.23
N THR A 404 28.33 -5.42 25.38
CA THR A 404 28.76 -6.53 26.26
C THR A 404 27.77 -7.69 26.25
N SER A 405 26.68 -7.59 25.47
CA SER A 405 25.72 -8.66 25.24
C SER A 405 25.13 -8.59 23.82
N THR A 406 24.14 -9.43 23.53
CA THR A 406 23.53 -9.59 22.19
C THR A 406 22.97 -8.27 21.63
N VAL A 407 23.40 -7.91 20.42
CA VAL A 407 22.90 -6.72 19.70
C VAL A 407 21.50 -6.99 19.13
N ARG A 408 20.48 -6.72 19.96
CA ARG A 408 19.11 -7.18 19.73
C ARG A 408 18.36 -6.39 18.67
N CYS A 409 18.64 -5.09 18.51
CA CYS A 409 17.95 -4.21 17.57
C CYS A 409 18.88 -3.11 17.04
N MET A 410 18.54 -2.52 15.88
CA MET A 410 19.24 -1.37 15.32
C MET A 410 18.37 -0.56 14.34
N HIS A 411 18.64 0.74 14.23
CA HIS A 411 18.09 1.64 13.21
C HIS A 411 19.23 2.40 12.50
N LEU A 412 19.13 2.57 11.17
CA LEU A 412 20.12 3.26 10.34
C LEU A 412 19.49 4.50 9.72
N HIS A 413 20.02 5.69 10.00
CA HIS A 413 19.60 6.93 9.37
C HIS A 413 20.80 7.69 8.79
N GLY A 414 20.78 7.94 7.49
CA GLY A 414 21.91 8.52 6.76
C GLY A 414 23.16 7.66 6.92
N ASN A 415 24.16 8.20 7.63
CA ASN A 415 25.46 7.58 7.89
C ASN A 415 25.70 7.21 9.38
N LYS A 416 24.69 7.40 10.25
CA LYS A 416 24.74 6.98 11.65
C LYS A 416 23.80 5.80 11.89
N VAL A 417 24.30 4.74 12.54
CA VAL A 417 23.50 3.61 13.00
C VAL A 417 23.39 3.65 14.53
N VAL A 418 22.22 3.35 15.05
CA VAL A 418 21.96 3.23 16.49
C VAL A 418 21.61 1.79 16.79
N SER A 419 22.32 1.16 17.74
CA SER A 419 22.08 -0.21 18.20
C SER A 419 21.52 -0.22 19.62
N GLY A 420 20.68 -1.20 19.93
CA GLY A 420 20.23 -1.53 21.28
C GLY A 420 20.50 -2.99 21.60
N SER A 421 20.96 -3.26 22.82
CA SER A 421 21.52 -4.55 23.23
C SER A 421 20.81 -5.16 24.44
N ARG A 422 21.02 -6.47 24.66
CA ARG A 422 20.67 -7.14 25.92
C ARG A 422 21.41 -6.55 27.14
N ASP A 423 22.49 -5.79 26.95
CA ASP A 423 23.26 -5.09 28.00
C ASP A 423 22.63 -3.79 28.54
N ALA A 424 21.37 -3.50 28.18
CA ALA A 424 20.61 -2.31 28.58
C ALA A 424 21.18 -0.95 28.10
N THR A 425 22.22 -0.93 27.26
CA THR A 425 22.70 0.29 26.60
C THR A 425 22.17 0.43 25.17
N LEU A 426 22.21 1.65 24.65
CA LEU A 426 22.28 1.89 23.22
C LEU A 426 23.61 2.53 22.84
N ARG A 427 24.07 2.30 21.61
CA ARG A 427 25.28 2.93 21.05
C ARG A 427 25.00 3.54 19.69
N VAL A 428 25.59 4.70 19.43
CA VAL A 428 25.52 5.42 18.15
C VAL A 428 26.86 5.30 17.45
N TRP A 429 26.87 4.87 16.19
CA TRP A 429 28.09 4.60 15.44
C TRP A 429 28.10 5.31 14.09
N GLN A 430 29.26 5.78 13.66
CA GLN A 430 29.48 6.30 12.31
C GLN A 430 29.80 5.13 11.37
N VAL A 431 29.01 4.96 10.30
CA VAL A 431 29.09 3.76 9.44
C VAL A 431 30.33 3.77 8.53
N ASP A 432 30.76 4.94 8.05
CA ASP A 432 31.96 5.08 7.23
C ASP A 432 33.28 4.84 7.99
N THR A 433 33.40 5.32 9.24
CA THR A 433 34.65 5.22 10.01
C THR A 433 34.71 4.01 10.95
N GLY A 434 33.55 3.47 11.34
CA GLY A 434 33.45 2.36 12.29
C GLY A 434 33.53 2.79 13.76
N GLU A 435 33.49 4.08 14.05
CA GLU A 435 33.67 4.63 15.40
C GLU A 435 32.37 4.63 16.20
N CYS A 436 32.47 4.36 17.51
CA CYS A 436 31.39 4.59 18.48
C CYS A 436 31.38 6.08 18.84
N LEU A 437 30.37 6.82 18.41
CA LEU A 437 30.22 8.24 18.69
C LEU A 437 29.68 8.50 20.10
N HIS A 438 28.66 7.74 20.50
CA HIS A 438 27.91 7.97 21.75
C HIS A 438 27.44 6.66 22.40
N VAL A 439 27.30 6.66 23.73
CA VAL A 439 26.76 5.57 24.55
C VAL A 439 25.61 6.07 25.41
N LEU A 440 24.39 5.63 25.11
CA LEU A 440 23.17 6.03 25.81
C LEU A 440 22.88 5.01 26.92
N VAL A 441 23.10 5.43 28.16
CA VAL A 441 22.94 4.61 29.37
C VAL A 441 21.74 5.10 30.18
N GLY A 442 20.92 4.17 30.70
CA GLY A 442 19.82 4.52 31.60
C GLY A 442 18.52 3.74 31.44
N HIS A 443 18.47 2.75 30.54
CA HIS A 443 17.52 1.63 30.68
C HIS A 443 18.02 0.67 31.78
N LEU A 444 17.09 -0.07 32.39
CA LEU A 444 17.37 -1.01 33.48
C LEU A 444 17.34 -2.49 33.05
N ALA A 445 16.98 -2.76 31.79
CA ALA A 445 16.94 -4.09 31.21
C ALA A 445 17.16 -4.04 29.68
N ALA A 446 17.27 -5.21 29.05
CA ALA A 446 17.52 -5.38 27.62
C ALA A 446 16.70 -4.46 26.71
N VAL A 447 17.39 -3.73 25.83
CA VAL A 447 16.76 -2.86 24.82
C VAL A 447 16.27 -3.73 23.67
N ARG A 448 14.96 -3.69 23.41
CA ARG A 448 14.29 -4.63 22.49
C ARG A 448 13.92 -4.00 21.14
N CYS A 449 13.77 -2.68 21.10
CA CYS A 449 13.40 -1.94 19.89
C CYS A 449 13.98 -0.51 19.92
N VAL A 450 14.32 0.03 18.75
CA VAL A 450 14.93 1.36 18.58
C VAL A 450 14.47 1.99 17.26
N GLN A 451 14.31 3.30 17.24
CA GLN A 451 14.10 4.15 16.06
C GLN A 451 14.99 5.40 16.17
N TYR A 452 15.37 5.98 15.02
CA TYR A 452 16.23 7.17 14.97
C TYR A 452 15.96 7.98 13.70
N ASP A 453 15.60 9.26 13.84
CA ASP A 453 15.23 10.16 12.73
C ASP A 453 16.38 11.07 12.25
N GLY A 454 17.60 10.85 12.76
CA GLY A 454 18.75 11.73 12.57
C GLY A 454 18.98 12.74 13.70
N LYS A 455 17.95 13.09 14.48
CA LYS A 455 17.98 14.10 15.55
C LYS A 455 17.76 13.49 16.94
N LEU A 456 16.78 12.60 17.08
CA LEU A 456 16.36 11.97 18.32
C LEU A 456 16.39 10.44 18.19
N VAL A 457 16.94 9.79 19.21
CA VAL A 457 16.82 8.34 19.38
C VAL A 457 15.60 8.05 20.23
N VAL A 458 14.83 7.03 19.87
CA VAL A 458 13.75 6.50 20.70
C VAL A 458 13.96 5.01 20.90
N SER A 459 13.88 4.53 22.15
CA SER A 459 14.15 3.14 22.52
C SER A 459 13.08 2.57 23.44
N GLY A 460 12.73 1.29 23.24
CA GLY A 460 11.82 0.54 24.11
C GLY A 460 12.48 -0.74 24.61
N ALA A 461 12.32 -1.03 25.90
CA ALA A 461 13.07 -2.08 26.60
C ALA A 461 12.19 -2.95 27.51
N TYR A 462 12.83 -3.97 28.09
CA TYR A 462 12.19 -4.90 29.03
C TYR A 462 12.02 -4.34 30.45
N ASP A 463 12.42 -3.10 30.72
CA ASP A 463 12.14 -2.34 31.96
C ASP A 463 10.78 -1.62 31.94
N TYR A 464 9.97 -1.91 30.91
CA TYR A 464 8.63 -1.37 30.63
C TYR A 464 8.65 0.12 30.23
N MET A 465 9.82 0.72 30.07
CA MET A 465 9.98 2.12 29.70
C MET A 465 10.19 2.28 28.20
N VAL A 466 9.75 3.43 27.68
CA VAL A 466 10.24 3.97 26.41
C VAL A 466 11.02 5.24 26.72
N LYS A 467 12.17 5.45 26.10
CA LYS A 467 13.02 6.63 26.33
C LYS A 467 13.27 7.38 25.03
N VAL A 468 13.29 8.71 25.14
CA VAL A 468 13.64 9.65 24.07
C VAL A 468 14.97 10.30 24.46
N TRP A 469 15.92 10.31 23.54
CA TRP A 469 17.29 10.76 23.79
C TRP A 469 17.77 11.78 22.75
N ASN A 470 18.59 12.72 23.19
CA ASN A 470 19.44 13.51 22.32
C ASN A 470 20.82 12.80 22.21
N PRO A 471 21.15 12.16 21.07
CA PRO A 471 22.38 11.36 20.95
C PRO A 471 23.64 12.22 21.09
N GLU A 472 23.67 13.41 20.49
CA GLU A 472 24.85 14.30 20.49
C GLU A 472 25.17 14.90 21.88
N ARG A 473 24.32 14.65 22.89
CA ARG A 473 24.50 15.04 24.30
C ARG A 473 24.48 13.87 25.28
N GLU A 474 24.26 12.65 24.78
CA GLU A 474 24.03 11.44 25.58
C GLU A 474 22.86 11.57 26.60
N GLU A 475 21.92 12.48 26.33
CA GLU A 475 20.93 12.99 27.28
C GLU A 475 19.57 12.29 27.11
N CYS A 476 19.06 11.67 28.18
CA CYS A 476 17.70 11.10 28.23
C CYS A 476 16.65 12.21 28.45
N LEU A 477 16.16 12.82 27.37
CA LEU A 477 15.16 13.90 27.39
C LEU A 477 13.86 13.51 28.10
N HIS A 478 13.32 12.32 27.79
CA HIS A 478 12.08 11.83 28.37
C HIS A 478 12.17 10.33 28.69
N THR A 479 11.62 9.94 29.85
CA THR A 479 11.30 8.54 30.17
C THR A 479 9.77 8.42 30.21
N LEU A 480 9.22 7.79 29.18
CA LEU A 480 7.78 7.63 28.94
C LEU A 480 7.28 6.44 29.75
N GLN A 481 6.56 6.71 30.84
CA GLN A 481 6.07 5.70 31.78
C GLN A 481 4.59 5.40 31.56
N GLY A 482 4.19 4.12 31.65
CA GLY A 482 2.77 3.72 31.62
C GLY A 482 2.49 2.34 31.02
N HIS A 483 3.44 1.73 30.31
CA HIS A 483 3.37 0.30 30.05
C HIS A 483 3.58 -0.48 31.36
N THR A 484 2.87 -1.58 31.50
CA THR A 484 2.91 -2.45 32.71
C THR A 484 3.67 -3.75 32.47
N ASN A 485 4.20 -3.94 31.25
CA ASN A 485 5.00 -5.07 30.86
C ASN A 485 6.01 -4.65 29.76
N ARG A 486 6.85 -5.59 29.33
CA ARG A 486 7.96 -5.44 28.36
C ARG A 486 7.51 -4.78 27.06
N VAL A 487 8.25 -3.77 26.58
CA VAL A 487 8.03 -3.14 25.28
C VAL A 487 8.76 -3.93 24.19
N TYR A 488 8.06 -4.27 23.09
CA TYR A 488 8.58 -5.15 22.04
C TYR A 488 8.68 -4.52 20.65
N SER A 489 7.80 -3.58 20.35
CA SER A 489 7.70 -2.91 19.05
C SER A 489 7.59 -1.39 19.22
N LEU A 490 8.16 -0.65 18.27
CA LEU A 490 8.30 0.81 18.34
C LEU A 490 8.24 1.40 16.94
N GLN A 491 7.55 2.53 16.78
CA GLN A 491 7.56 3.37 15.58
C GLN A 491 7.70 4.84 15.99
N PHE A 492 8.27 5.66 15.12
CA PHE A 492 8.54 7.08 15.35
C PHE A 492 8.51 7.81 14.01
N ASP A 493 7.81 8.95 13.93
CA ASP A 493 7.64 9.76 12.72
C ASP A 493 8.30 11.15 12.80
N GLY A 494 9.06 11.42 13.87
CA GLY A 494 9.64 12.73 14.20
C GLY A 494 8.77 13.58 15.14
N VAL A 495 7.50 13.21 15.38
CA VAL A 495 6.54 13.97 16.20
C VAL A 495 5.85 13.08 17.24
N HIS A 496 5.44 11.88 16.84
CA HIS A 496 4.77 10.88 17.65
C HIS A 496 5.64 9.65 17.84
N VAL A 497 5.77 9.20 19.08
CA VAL A 497 6.27 7.87 19.41
C VAL A 497 5.08 6.92 19.52
N VAL A 498 5.19 5.72 18.95
CA VAL A 498 4.20 4.65 19.11
C VAL A 498 4.87 3.39 19.62
N SER A 499 4.46 2.89 20.79
CA SER A 499 5.05 1.72 21.45
C SER A 499 4.03 0.61 21.68
N GLY A 500 4.41 -0.62 21.31
CA GLY A 500 3.62 -1.84 21.47
C GLY A 500 4.25 -2.77 22.50
N SER A 501 3.44 -3.22 23.46
CA SER A 501 3.88 -3.94 24.65
C SER A 501 3.30 -5.36 24.73
N LEU A 502 3.83 -6.14 25.66
CA LEU A 502 3.25 -7.40 26.14
C LEU A 502 2.02 -7.18 27.04
N ASP A 503 1.79 -5.96 27.54
CA ASP A 503 0.57 -5.59 28.30
C ASP A 503 -0.70 -5.43 27.44
N THR A 504 -0.69 -5.90 26.20
CA THR A 504 -1.74 -5.77 25.16
C THR A 504 -2.05 -4.36 24.67
N SER A 505 -1.54 -3.31 25.33
CA SER A 505 -1.76 -1.93 24.90
C SER A 505 -0.74 -1.47 23.85
N ILE A 506 -1.17 -0.51 23.03
CA ILE A 506 -0.28 0.31 22.21
C ILE A 506 -0.44 1.76 22.66
N ARG A 507 0.66 2.43 23.02
CA ARG A 507 0.63 3.82 23.48
C ARG A 507 1.16 4.76 22.40
N VAL A 508 0.49 5.89 22.23
CA VAL A 508 0.91 7.00 21.36
C VAL A 508 1.34 8.15 22.26
N TRP A 509 2.55 8.65 22.07
CA TRP A 509 3.16 9.71 22.87
C TRP A 509 3.59 10.87 21.98
N GLU A 510 3.57 12.08 22.51
CA GLU A 510 4.10 13.28 21.86
C GLU A 510 5.57 13.48 22.24
N VAL A 511 6.45 13.60 21.24
CA VAL A 511 7.91 13.57 21.47
C VAL A 511 8.46 14.83 22.14
N GLU A 512 7.80 15.98 21.98
CA GLU A 512 8.25 17.28 22.53
C GLU A 512 7.88 17.47 24.02
N THR A 513 6.85 16.77 24.50
CA THR A 513 6.33 16.88 25.87
C THR A 513 6.52 15.61 26.69
N GLY A 514 6.74 14.47 26.04
CA GLY A 514 6.71 13.14 26.66
C GLY A 514 5.31 12.69 27.10
N ALA A 515 4.25 13.42 26.76
CA ALA A 515 2.90 13.12 27.19
C ALA A 515 2.30 11.90 26.46
N CYS A 516 1.65 11.00 27.19
CA CYS A 516 0.85 9.93 26.61
C CYS A 516 -0.46 10.51 26.03
N ARG A 517 -0.54 10.62 24.70
CA ARG A 517 -1.70 11.16 23.97
C ARG A 517 -2.85 10.16 23.91
N HIS A 518 -2.57 8.91 23.57
CA HIS A 518 -3.56 7.83 23.46
C HIS A 518 -3.05 6.52 24.05
N THR A 519 -3.96 5.72 24.62
CA THR A 519 -3.72 4.30 24.93
C THR A 519 -4.71 3.48 24.11
N LEU A 520 -4.22 2.88 23.02
CA LEU A 520 -5.00 2.10 22.09
C LEU A 520 -5.18 0.68 22.66
N MET A 521 -6.42 0.32 22.97
CA MET A 521 -6.81 -0.95 23.59
C MET A 521 -7.66 -1.81 22.65
N GLY A 522 -7.61 -3.13 22.83
CA GLY A 522 -8.46 -4.08 22.10
C GLY A 522 -7.71 -5.15 21.30
N HIS A 523 -6.39 -5.19 21.39
CA HIS A 523 -5.62 -6.43 21.23
C HIS A 523 -5.71 -7.29 22.49
N GLN A 524 -5.38 -8.58 22.39
CA GLN A 524 -5.49 -9.56 23.48
C GLN A 524 -4.17 -10.23 23.87
N SER A 525 -3.07 -9.96 23.14
CA SER A 525 -1.74 -10.51 23.42
C SER A 525 -0.63 -9.55 22.98
N LEU A 526 0.59 -10.06 22.78
CA LEU A 526 1.79 -9.32 22.40
C LEU A 526 1.67 -8.63 21.03
N THR A 527 1.91 -7.30 20.98
CA THR A 527 2.04 -6.57 19.70
C THR A 527 3.43 -6.79 19.09
N SER A 528 3.53 -7.82 18.26
CA SER A 528 4.77 -8.34 17.65
C SER A 528 5.41 -7.39 16.64
N GLY A 529 4.58 -6.68 15.86
CA GLY A 529 5.02 -5.84 14.75
C GLY A 529 4.09 -4.65 14.54
N MET A 530 4.68 -3.49 14.24
CA MET A 530 3.96 -2.27 13.91
C MET A 530 4.62 -1.57 12.73
N GLU A 531 3.83 -0.86 11.93
CA GLU A 531 4.30 0.08 10.92
C GLU A 531 3.44 1.34 10.95
N LEU A 532 4.06 2.52 10.85
CA LEU A 532 3.41 3.83 10.88
C LEU A 532 3.70 4.57 9.58
N ARG A 533 2.66 5.07 8.89
CA ARG A 533 2.80 5.95 7.72
C ARG A 533 1.65 6.94 7.68
N ASN A 534 1.94 8.24 7.53
CA ASN A 534 0.94 9.30 7.38
C ASN A 534 -0.16 9.28 8.47
N ASN A 535 0.25 9.17 9.74
CA ASN A 535 -0.61 8.99 10.93
C ASN A 535 -1.46 7.71 10.97
N ILE A 536 -1.39 6.85 9.95
CA ILE A 536 -2.03 5.53 9.97
C ILE A 536 -1.04 4.52 10.55
N LEU A 537 -1.43 3.89 11.66
CA LEU A 537 -0.71 2.79 12.28
C LEU A 537 -1.34 1.47 11.87
N VAL A 538 -0.52 0.49 11.51
CA VAL A 538 -0.94 -0.91 11.39
C VAL A 538 -0.19 -1.75 12.42
N SER A 539 -0.92 -2.46 13.28
CA SER A 539 -0.38 -3.30 14.36
C SER A 539 -0.78 -4.76 14.16
N GLY A 540 0.20 -5.65 14.16
CA GLY A 540 0.02 -7.11 14.17
C GLY A 540 0.35 -7.68 15.55
N ASN A 541 -0.39 -8.72 15.93
CA ASN A 541 -0.38 -9.21 17.30
C ASN A 541 -0.39 -10.75 17.36
N ALA A 542 0.04 -11.30 18.49
CA ALA A 542 -0.03 -12.74 18.76
C ALA A 542 -1.48 -13.26 18.87
N ASP A 543 -2.48 -12.39 19.12
CA ASP A 543 -3.92 -12.71 19.14
C ASP A 543 -4.53 -13.10 17.77
N SER A 544 -3.72 -13.33 16.74
CA SER A 544 -4.07 -13.59 15.33
C SER A 544 -4.78 -12.45 14.58
N THR A 545 -4.93 -11.27 15.19
CA THR A 545 -5.55 -10.09 14.56
C THR A 545 -4.51 -9.07 14.10
N VAL A 546 -4.92 -8.25 13.13
CA VAL A 546 -4.19 -7.04 12.73
C VAL A 546 -5.17 -5.86 12.78
N LYS A 547 -4.74 -4.74 13.34
CA LYS A 547 -5.58 -3.54 13.50
C LYS A 547 -4.96 -2.35 12.78
N VAL A 548 -5.84 -1.51 12.23
CA VAL A 548 -5.49 -0.26 11.55
C VAL A 548 -6.07 0.87 12.38
N TRP A 549 -5.24 1.86 12.73
CA TRP A 549 -5.61 2.96 13.62
C TRP A 549 -5.23 4.30 12.98
N ASP A 550 -5.96 5.36 13.32
CA ASP A 550 -5.47 6.74 13.18
C ASP A 550 -4.90 7.19 14.52
N ILE A 551 -3.61 7.54 14.57
CA ILE A 551 -2.95 7.97 15.80
C ILE A 551 -3.31 9.40 16.23
N VAL A 552 -3.95 10.19 15.36
CA VAL A 552 -4.39 11.55 15.70
C VAL A 552 -5.67 11.51 16.54
N SER A 553 -6.69 10.78 16.08
CA SER A 553 -7.95 10.59 16.82
C SER A 553 -7.92 9.46 17.86
N GLY A 554 -7.03 8.49 17.70
CA GLY A 554 -6.98 7.28 18.54
C GLY A 554 -8.01 6.20 18.15
N HIS A 555 -8.73 6.37 17.05
CA HIS A 555 -9.75 5.42 16.61
C HIS A 555 -9.14 4.20 15.89
N CYS A 556 -9.61 3.00 16.25
CA CYS A 556 -9.45 1.79 15.45
C CYS A 556 -10.30 1.93 14.17
N LEU A 557 -9.67 2.16 13.03
CA LEU A 557 -10.31 2.29 11.73
C LEU A 557 -10.79 0.92 11.21
N GLN A 558 -9.98 -0.13 11.37
CA GLN A 558 -10.29 -1.49 10.92
C GLN A 558 -9.67 -2.55 11.85
N THR A 559 -10.33 -3.71 11.99
CA THR A 559 -9.73 -4.93 12.56
C THR A 559 -9.79 -6.04 11.50
N LEU A 560 -8.64 -6.35 10.89
CA LEU A 560 -8.48 -7.35 9.84
C LEU A 560 -8.73 -8.74 10.44
N SER A 561 -9.91 -9.29 10.14
CA SER A 561 -10.49 -10.44 10.85
C SER A 561 -11.58 -11.12 10.00
N GLY A 562 -12.48 -11.89 10.63
CA GLY A 562 -13.53 -12.64 9.95
C GLY A 562 -13.07 -14.03 9.43
N PRO A 563 -13.80 -14.65 8.49
CA PRO A 563 -13.63 -16.06 8.14
C PRO A 563 -12.24 -16.46 7.62
N ASN A 564 -11.50 -15.51 7.05
CA ASN A 564 -10.17 -15.74 6.47
C ASN A 564 -9.03 -15.20 7.36
N LYS A 565 -9.29 -14.93 8.66
CA LYS A 565 -8.27 -14.46 9.62
C LYS A 565 -7.06 -15.41 9.71
N HIS A 566 -5.98 -14.94 10.32
CA HIS A 566 -4.89 -15.82 10.70
C HIS A 566 -5.34 -16.81 11.79
N GLN A 567 -4.76 -18.01 11.79
CA GLN A 567 -5.07 -19.04 12.78
C GLN A 567 -4.10 -19.04 13.96
N SER A 568 -2.92 -18.42 13.81
CA SER A 568 -1.89 -18.24 14.83
C SER A 568 -1.40 -16.79 14.87
N ALA A 569 -0.37 -16.52 15.65
CA ALA A 569 0.25 -15.21 15.83
C ALA A 569 0.66 -14.56 14.50
N VAL A 570 0.54 -13.23 14.41
CA VAL A 570 1.02 -12.45 13.27
C VAL A 570 2.50 -12.14 13.48
N THR A 571 3.35 -12.60 12.58
CA THR A 571 4.83 -12.52 12.71
C THR A 571 5.39 -11.21 12.18
N CYS A 572 4.82 -10.69 11.08
CA CYS A 572 5.29 -9.50 10.40
C CYS A 572 4.19 -8.89 9.52
N LEU A 573 4.33 -7.60 9.22
CA LEU A 573 3.40 -6.86 8.35
C LEU A 573 4.13 -5.82 7.51
N GLN A 574 3.56 -5.49 6.36
CA GLN A 574 3.93 -4.36 5.52
C GLN A 574 2.68 -3.73 4.91
N PHE A 575 2.58 -2.40 4.89
CA PHE A 575 1.43 -1.73 4.25
C PHE A 575 1.80 -0.54 3.36
N ASN A 576 0.87 -0.18 2.47
CA ASN A 576 0.91 1.02 1.66
C ASN A 576 -0.48 1.68 1.59
N SER A 577 -0.70 2.69 0.75
CA SER A 577 -1.98 3.41 0.66
C SER A 577 -3.15 2.59 0.08
N HIS A 578 -2.97 1.30 -0.18
CA HIS A 578 -3.95 0.39 -0.79
C HIS A 578 -4.09 -0.94 -0.05
N PHE A 579 -3.01 -1.50 0.47
CA PHE A 579 -2.95 -2.88 0.96
C PHE A 579 -2.20 -3.01 2.28
N VAL A 580 -2.67 -3.92 3.13
CA VAL A 580 -1.85 -4.55 4.17
C VAL A 580 -1.47 -5.95 3.71
N ILE A 581 -0.21 -6.30 3.86
CA ILE A 581 0.32 -7.65 3.70
C ILE A 581 0.70 -8.14 5.10
N THR A 582 0.22 -9.32 5.50
CA THR A 582 0.42 -9.88 6.85
C THR A 582 0.96 -11.31 6.74
N SER A 583 1.94 -11.68 7.57
CA SER A 583 2.45 -13.05 7.69
C SER A 583 2.20 -13.62 9.08
N SER A 584 2.13 -14.95 9.20
CA SER A 584 1.82 -15.64 10.44
C SER A 584 2.53 -17.00 10.53
N ASP A 585 2.56 -17.55 11.74
CA ASP A 585 2.95 -18.93 12.01
C ASP A 585 1.96 -19.97 11.44
N ASP A 586 0.78 -19.55 10.96
CA ASP A 586 -0.17 -20.40 10.21
C ASP A 586 0.28 -20.76 8.78
N GLY A 587 1.54 -20.49 8.44
CA GLY A 587 2.13 -20.72 7.12
C GLY A 587 1.55 -19.86 6.00
N THR A 588 0.74 -18.84 6.28
CA THR A 588 0.16 -17.98 5.24
C THR A 588 0.74 -16.56 5.21
N VAL A 589 0.71 -15.97 4.01
CA VAL A 589 0.80 -14.52 3.82
C VAL A 589 -0.48 -14.04 3.18
N LYS A 590 -1.19 -13.10 3.82
CA LYS A 590 -2.49 -12.61 3.40
C LYS A 590 -2.40 -11.17 2.88
N LEU A 591 -3.28 -10.83 1.94
CA LEU A 591 -3.46 -9.50 1.39
C LEU A 591 -4.84 -8.96 1.80
N TRP A 592 -4.88 -7.75 2.34
CA TRP A 592 -6.07 -7.08 2.84
C TRP A 592 -6.21 -5.68 2.23
N ASP A 593 -7.42 -5.14 2.17
CA ASP A 593 -7.65 -3.73 1.79
C ASP A 593 -7.55 -2.82 3.03
N VAL A 594 -6.69 -1.80 2.97
CA VAL A 594 -6.47 -0.86 4.09
C VAL A 594 -7.73 -0.07 4.44
N LYS A 595 -8.59 0.21 3.44
CA LYS A 595 -9.72 1.13 3.62
C LYS A 595 -10.97 0.44 4.14
N THR A 596 -11.25 -0.76 3.66
CA THR A 596 -12.46 -1.52 4.05
C THR A 596 -12.19 -2.60 5.10
N GLY A 597 -10.93 -2.97 5.33
CA GLY A 597 -10.54 -4.07 6.21
C GLY A 597 -10.74 -5.47 5.61
N ASP A 598 -11.25 -5.55 4.37
CA ASP A 598 -11.59 -6.82 3.72
C ASP A 598 -10.36 -7.68 3.43
N PHE A 599 -10.51 -8.99 3.64
CA PHE A 599 -9.61 -9.99 3.07
C PHE A 599 -9.72 -10.01 1.55
N ILE A 600 -8.59 -9.86 0.85
CA ILE A 600 -8.54 -9.95 -0.61
C ILE A 600 -8.19 -11.38 -1.05
N ARG A 601 -7.08 -11.94 -0.51
CA ARG A 601 -6.61 -13.31 -0.82
C ARG A 601 -5.43 -13.73 0.06
N ASN A 602 -5.13 -15.03 0.07
CA ASN A 602 -3.79 -15.52 0.38
C ASN A 602 -2.85 -15.23 -0.82
N LEU A 603 -1.63 -14.78 -0.52
CA LEU A 603 -0.51 -14.65 -1.46
C LEU A 603 0.45 -15.84 -1.37
N VAL A 604 0.66 -16.34 -0.15
CA VAL A 604 1.36 -17.58 0.15
C VAL A 604 0.47 -18.39 1.09
N ALA A 605 0.45 -19.70 0.91
CA ALA A 605 -0.03 -20.66 1.89
C ALA A 605 0.87 -21.89 1.76
N LEU A 606 1.58 -22.25 2.84
CA LEU A 606 2.45 -23.41 2.88
C LEU A 606 1.62 -24.67 3.15
N GLU A 607 1.93 -25.77 2.49
CA GLU A 607 1.27 -27.07 2.74
C GLU A 607 1.58 -27.59 4.15
N SER A 608 2.71 -27.17 4.72
CA SER A 608 3.22 -27.38 6.08
C SER A 608 2.67 -26.39 7.13
N GLY A 609 1.79 -25.45 6.76
CA GLY A 609 1.32 -24.37 7.64
C GLY A 609 0.52 -24.81 8.88
N GLY A 610 0.08 -26.07 8.93
CA GLY A 610 -0.54 -26.70 10.10
C GLY A 610 0.34 -27.74 10.80
N SER A 611 1.59 -27.94 10.36
CA SER A 611 2.51 -28.96 10.89
C SER A 611 3.90 -28.43 11.29
N GLY A 612 4.15 -27.13 11.15
CA GLY A 612 5.37 -26.46 11.60
C GLY A 612 6.00 -25.48 10.61
N GLY A 613 5.45 -25.36 9.39
CA GLY A 613 5.90 -24.42 8.36
C GLY A 613 5.44 -22.99 8.63
N VAL A 614 6.39 -22.11 8.96
CA VAL A 614 6.17 -20.74 9.42
C VAL A 614 6.65 -19.72 8.40
N VAL A 615 5.97 -18.57 8.32
CA VAL A 615 6.48 -17.38 7.60
C VAL A 615 6.95 -16.34 8.62
N TRP A 616 8.24 -16.35 8.98
CA TRP A 616 8.79 -15.48 10.03
C TRP A 616 8.75 -13.99 9.71
N ARG A 617 9.04 -13.61 8.45
CA ARG A 617 9.14 -12.20 8.03
C ARG A 617 8.76 -11.98 6.57
N ILE A 618 8.31 -10.76 6.28
CA ILE A 618 8.06 -10.28 4.91
C ILE A 618 8.70 -8.91 4.64
N ARG A 619 9.09 -8.71 3.38
CA ARG A 619 9.45 -7.41 2.80
C ARG A 619 8.81 -7.27 1.43
N ALA A 620 8.26 -6.09 1.13
CA ALA A 620 7.60 -5.82 -0.14
C ALA A 620 8.14 -4.54 -0.79
N SER A 621 8.17 -4.54 -2.12
CA SER A 621 8.19 -3.33 -2.95
C SER A 621 6.93 -3.32 -3.80
N ASP A 622 6.66 -2.24 -4.55
CA ASP A 622 5.44 -2.15 -5.38
C ASP A 622 5.29 -3.31 -6.38
N THR A 623 6.38 -3.98 -6.75
CA THR A 623 6.38 -5.06 -7.75
C THR A 623 6.69 -6.45 -7.21
N LYS A 624 7.22 -6.61 -5.99
CA LYS A 624 7.69 -7.92 -5.49
C LYS A 624 7.42 -8.10 -3.99
N LEU A 625 7.14 -9.33 -3.60
CA LEU A 625 7.07 -9.77 -2.20
C LEU A 625 8.19 -10.77 -1.94
N VAL A 626 8.88 -10.61 -0.82
CA VAL A 626 9.90 -11.50 -0.30
C VAL A 626 9.44 -12.02 1.05
N CYS A 627 9.31 -13.33 1.19
CA CYS A 627 8.95 -14.00 2.45
C CYS A 627 10.14 -14.83 2.95
N ALA A 628 10.47 -14.74 4.24
CA ALA A 628 11.34 -15.68 4.91
C ALA A 628 10.50 -16.81 5.52
N VAL A 629 10.87 -18.06 5.21
CA VAL A 629 10.09 -19.27 5.47
C VAL A 629 11.01 -20.36 6.02
N GLY A 630 10.49 -21.20 6.91
CA GLY A 630 11.14 -22.42 7.39
C GLY A 630 10.29 -23.09 8.47
N SER A 631 10.90 -23.94 9.30
CA SER A 631 10.22 -24.62 10.41
C SER A 631 11.18 -24.89 11.56
N ARG A 632 10.66 -24.95 12.80
CA ARG A 632 11.46 -25.40 13.97
C ARG A 632 11.67 -26.93 14.01
N ASN A 633 10.96 -27.70 13.17
CA ASN A 633 10.87 -29.17 13.25
C ASN A 633 11.20 -29.89 11.93
N GLY A 634 11.80 -29.21 10.94
CA GLY A 634 12.21 -29.79 9.66
C GLY A 634 11.07 -30.13 8.68
N THR A 635 9.81 -29.81 8.99
CA THR A 635 8.68 -30.02 8.06
C THR A 635 8.71 -29.11 6.83
N GLU A 636 9.37 -27.95 6.95
CA GLU A 636 9.56 -26.98 5.90
C GLU A 636 11.02 -26.50 5.93
N GLU A 637 11.81 -26.82 4.89
CA GLU A 637 13.19 -26.36 4.76
C GLU A 637 13.27 -24.82 4.83
N THR A 638 14.31 -24.27 5.46
CA THR A 638 14.52 -22.82 5.47
C THR A 638 14.87 -22.27 4.08
N LYS A 639 14.13 -21.23 3.67
CA LYS A 639 14.25 -20.58 2.35
C LYS A 639 13.61 -19.20 2.32
N LEU A 640 13.97 -18.42 1.31
CA LEU A 640 13.18 -17.25 0.91
C LEU A 640 12.29 -17.59 -0.29
N LEU A 641 11.06 -17.07 -0.28
CA LEU A 641 10.15 -17.07 -1.43
C LEU A 641 10.08 -15.67 -2.03
N VAL A 642 10.34 -15.52 -3.33
CA VAL A 642 10.23 -14.24 -4.05
C VAL A 642 9.12 -14.30 -5.10
N LEU A 643 8.02 -13.59 -4.85
CA LEU A 643 6.88 -13.46 -5.75
C LEU A 643 7.03 -12.19 -6.60
N ASP A 644 6.62 -12.25 -7.88
CA ASP A 644 6.80 -11.17 -8.85
C ASP A 644 5.46 -10.72 -9.45
N PHE A 645 5.06 -9.50 -9.10
CA PHE A 645 3.80 -8.83 -9.50
C PHE A 645 4.01 -7.74 -10.57
N ASP A 646 5.20 -7.63 -11.20
CA ASP A 646 5.41 -6.66 -12.28
C ASP A 646 4.67 -7.04 -13.58
N VAL A 647 4.52 -6.06 -14.48
CA VAL A 647 3.91 -6.22 -15.80
C VAL A 647 4.86 -6.92 -16.77
N GLU A 648 4.31 -7.78 -17.62
CA GLU A 648 5.09 -8.54 -18.61
C GLU A 648 5.56 -7.64 -19.74
N VAL A 649 6.87 -7.48 -19.87
CA VAL A 649 7.50 -6.83 -21.02
C VAL A 649 7.49 -7.81 -22.21
N LYS A 650 6.51 -7.65 -23.11
CA LYS A 650 6.32 -8.45 -24.34
C LYS A 650 6.96 -7.82 -25.60
#